data_AF-A0A2T4Y8Y1-F1
#
_entry.id   AF-A0A2T4Y8Y1-F1
#
_cell.length_a   1.000
_cell.length_b   1.000
_cell.length_c   1.000
_cell.angle_alpha   90.00
_cell.angle_beta   90.00
_cell.angle_gamma   90.00
#
_symmetry.space_group_name_H-M   'P 1'
#
loop_
_entity.id
_entity.type
_entity.pdbx_description
1 polymer ?
#
loop_
_entity_poly.entity_id
_entity_poly.type
_entity_poly.pdbx_seq_one_letter_code
_entity_poly.pdbx_strand_id
1 'polypeptide(L)'
;MSSVADQPVLHLASVLESPRHAVTHLLESARAGGNADIRSLLVAGLREVLDQGHESARELLKRPRHGLACAQHLSAVMDAVVGSLHVAATEHFYPALNPSQSERIAVIAVGGYGRGTLAPGSDVDLLFLFPHKQTAWGESVVEAMLYPLWDLKLKVGHSVRSVDDCVREARADMTIRTALLEARFIAGDVLLFHDMVRRFGAEVVEGTAPAFTEAKLQERETRVRRAGTSRYLVEPNVKDGKGGLRDLNTLFWIAKYAYRVNDVRELVAAGLFDRKELLMFQRSEEFLWRVRCWLHFITGRAEERLSFDLQRQVAAAIGYAGRSGQAPVERFMKAYFLVAKDVGDLTAIVCAALEARQQKPRASLSRLLGSFAKRKRVRALGHPDFTLKSQRLNVIDADAFRRDPVNLLRLYEIASRDDLAIHPDASRLVTQSLRLVTPQLRNDPDANRIFLEILTARRSPEAVLRRMNESGLLGKFVPDFGRVVAMMQFNMYHHYTVDEHLIRAIGVLAEIDAGVLETEHPLANEIMPTITNRRALYVALLLHDIAKGRIEDHSVAGARIARKLAPRLGLTEGQTETAAWLVEHHLDMSTVAQSRDLGDPKTIESFAATVQTLERLKLLLVLTVADIKAVGPGVWNGWKGQLLRTLYYETEIVLAGGHSVIERKARVEKKQDGLKARLADWDEAARDAYLSRHYPAYWIKVDVAEQEKHARFLRRAEAEGRTTATLVETDQFRGVTALTILAPDHPRLLAIITGACAAAGGNIVDAQIFTTTDGLVLDTISVSRAFDRDDDELRRAERIAAAIERALKGEIKIADLVAQRRAPPARGQTFQVAPEVIIDNVLSARHTVLEVAGLDRPGLLYDLTTAIGKLNLNIASAHIATFGEKAVDVFYVTDLTNAKIVSTARQLTIRKALLDVFGPDAEKTHAPKAKVAARA
;
A
#
# COMPACT_ATOMS: atom_id res chain seq x y z
N MET A 1 7.18 -0.74 -65.40
CA MET A 1 7.71 -1.81 -64.53
C MET A 1 9.22 -1.61 -64.41
N SER A 2 9.66 -0.97 -63.33
CA SER A 2 11.05 -1.01 -62.86
C SER A 2 10.95 -1.12 -61.34
N SER A 3 11.52 -2.18 -60.80
CA SER A 3 11.38 -2.63 -59.42
C SER A 3 11.79 -1.55 -58.42
N VAL A 4 10.91 -1.24 -57.48
CA VAL A 4 11.32 -0.74 -56.16
C VAL A 4 12.21 -1.84 -55.59
N ALA A 5 13.52 -1.64 -55.65
CA ALA A 5 14.50 -2.61 -55.17
C ALA A 5 14.29 -2.83 -53.67
N ASP A 6 14.21 -4.11 -53.28
CA ASP A 6 14.25 -4.57 -51.89
C ASP A 6 15.37 -3.83 -51.15
N GLN A 7 15.03 -2.98 -50.20
CA GLN A 7 15.99 -2.56 -49.20
C GLN A 7 16.37 -3.82 -48.41
N PRO A 8 17.66 -4.12 -48.18
CA PRO A 8 18.05 -5.27 -47.41
C PRO A 8 17.54 -5.11 -45.97
N VAL A 9 16.66 -6.01 -45.52
CA VAL A 9 16.05 -5.99 -44.18
C VAL A 9 16.73 -7.06 -43.30
N LEU A 10 17.08 -6.70 -42.07
CA LEU A 10 17.47 -7.68 -41.04
C LEU A 10 16.22 -8.39 -40.53
N HIS A 11 16.13 -9.70 -40.75
CA HIS A 11 15.06 -10.53 -40.19
C HIS A 11 15.48 -11.10 -38.83
N LEU A 12 14.54 -11.12 -37.87
CA LEU A 12 14.81 -11.68 -36.54
C LEU A 12 15.36 -13.13 -36.59
N ALA A 13 14.81 -13.97 -37.46
CA ALA A 13 15.23 -15.37 -37.57
C ALA A 13 16.68 -15.51 -38.02
N SER A 14 17.13 -14.73 -39.00
CA SER A 14 18.52 -14.78 -39.49
C SER A 14 19.49 -14.23 -38.46
N VAL A 15 19.10 -13.19 -37.72
CA VAL A 15 19.93 -12.60 -36.66
C VAL A 15 20.07 -13.54 -35.46
N LEU A 16 19.01 -14.27 -35.08
CA LEU A 16 19.08 -15.28 -34.01
C LEU A 16 19.90 -16.50 -34.42
N GLU A 17 19.86 -16.90 -35.69
CA GLU A 17 20.64 -18.04 -36.20
C GLU A 17 22.13 -17.70 -36.35
N SER A 18 22.45 -16.56 -36.96
CA SER A 18 23.83 -16.09 -37.14
C SER A 18 23.90 -14.57 -37.27
N PRO A 19 24.20 -13.85 -36.17
CA PRO A 19 24.41 -12.40 -36.19
C PRO A 19 25.43 -11.97 -37.24
N ARG A 20 26.50 -12.76 -37.40
CA ARG A 20 27.57 -12.49 -38.37
C ARG A 20 27.04 -12.51 -39.80
N HIS A 21 26.36 -13.59 -40.20
CA HIS A 21 25.84 -13.72 -41.56
C HIS A 21 24.81 -12.64 -41.89
N ALA A 22 23.91 -12.35 -40.93
CA ALA A 22 22.87 -11.34 -41.11
C ALA A 22 23.45 -9.93 -41.30
N VAL A 23 24.46 -9.55 -40.49
CA VAL A 23 25.14 -8.25 -40.61
C VAL A 23 25.95 -8.18 -41.89
N THR A 24 26.76 -9.19 -42.21
CA THR A 24 27.57 -9.19 -43.44
C THR A 24 26.67 -9.05 -44.67
N HIS A 25 25.58 -9.80 -44.75
CA HIS A 25 24.62 -9.70 -45.86
C HIS A 25 23.96 -8.31 -45.96
N LEU A 26 23.56 -7.72 -44.83
CA LEU A 26 23.00 -6.36 -44.79
C LEU A 26 24.00 -5.33 -45.33
N LEU A 27 25.25 -5.40 -44.84
CA LEU A 27 26.27 -4.41 -45.15
C LEU A 27 26.85 -4.57 -46.56
N GLU A 28 26.94 -5.79 -47.09
CA GLU A 28 27.32 -6.05 -48.48
C GLU A 28 26.24 -5.62 -49.48
N SER A 29 24.97 -5.71 -49.08
CA SER A 29 23.83 -5.26 -49.89
C SER A 29 23.70 -3.73 -49.96
N ALA A 30 24.32 -3.02 -49.01
CA ALA A 30 24.39 -1.56 -49.00
C ALA A 30 25.46 -1.06 -49.97
N ARG A 31 25.05 -0.62 -51.18
CA ARG A 31 25.99 -0.07 -52.19
C ARG A 31 26.69 1.19 -51.66
N ALA A 32 27.94 1.04 -51.22
CA ALA A 32 28.98 2.08 -51.06
C ALA A 32 28.54 3.43 -50.47
N GLY A 33 27.96 3.42 -49.26
CA GLY A 33 27.86 4.60 -48.38
C GLY A 33 29.05 4.68 -47.42
N GLY A 34 29.30 5.85 -46.82
CA GLY A 34 30.34 6.00 -45.80
C GLY A 34 29.98 5.31 -44.48
N ASN A 35 30.89 5.26 -43.50
CA ASN A 35 30.64 4.63 -42.19
C ASN A 35 29.37 5.16 -41.48
N ALA A 36 28.97 6.40 -41.75
CA ALA A 36 27.73 6.99 -41.22
C ALA A 36 26.46 6.35 -41.80
N ASP A 37 26.45 6.07 -43.11
CA ASP A 37 25.30 5.45 -43.80
C ASP A 37 25.13 3.99 -43.37
N ILE A 38 26.26 3.27 -43.25
CA ILE A 38 26.32 1.89 -42.75
C ILE A 38 25.78 1.83 -41.31
N ARG A 39 26.16 2.77 -40.45
CA ARG A 39 25.66 2.85 -39.07
C ARG A 39 24.15 3.12 -39.04
N SER A 40 23.65 4.05 -39.85
CA SER A 40 22.23 4.36 -39.94
C SER A 40 21.40 3.15 -40.38
N LEU A 41 21.86 2.44 -41.43
CA LEU A 41 21.21 1.23 -41.92
C LEU A 41 21.20 0.11 -40.85
N LEU A 42 22.33 -0.08 -40.16
CA LEU A 42 22.44 -1.07 -39.09
C LEU A 42 21.48 -0.75 -37.93
N VAL A 43 21.43 0.51 -37.47
CA VAL A 43 20.51 0.93 -36.40
C VAL A 43 19.05 0.73 -36.82
N ALA A 44 18.70 1.06 -38.06
CA ALA A 44 17.34 0.84 -38.58
C ALA A 44 16.97 -0.65 -38.58
N GLY A 45 17.85 -1.52 -39.10
CA GLY A 45 17.60 -2.96 -39.11
C GLY A 45 17.57 -3.59 -37.72
N LEU A 46 18.44 -3.17 -36.79
CA LEU A 46 18.42 -3.64 -35.40
C LEU A 46 17.18 -3.17 -34.64
N ARG A 47 16.62 -1.99 -34.97
CA ARG A 47 15.34 -1.54 -34.41
C ARG A 47 14.21 -2.48 -34.80
N GLU A 48 14.14 -2.85 -36.07
CA GLU A 48 13.15 -3.80 -36.57
C GLU A 48 13.28 -5.18 -35.90
N VAL A 49 14.52 -5.66 -35.69
CA VAL A 49 14.80 -6.90 -34.95
C VAL A 49 14.28 -6.83 -33.50
N LEU A 50 14.48 -5.69 -32.81
CA LEU A 50 13.96 -5.50 -31.45
C LEU A 50 12.44 -5.45 -31.43
N ASP A 51 11.80 -4.77 -32.38
CA ASP A 51 10.34 -4.66 -32.47
C ASP A 51 9.71 -6.05 -32.74
N GLN A 52 10.25 -6.82 -33.69
CA GLN A 52 9.85 -8.22 -33.94
C GLN A 52 10.12 -9.12 -32.72
N GLY A 53 11.24 -8.90 -32.02
CA GLY A 53 11.61 -9.62 -30.81
C GLY A 53 10.61 -9.37 -29.67
N HIS A 54 10.19 -8.12 -29.48
CA HIS A 54 9.17 -7.75 -28.50
C HIS A 54 7.80 -8.35 -28.83
N GLU A 55 7.38 -8.32 -30.09
CA GLU A 55 6.08 -8.89 -30.48
C GLU A 55 6.06 -10.41 -30.32
N SER A 56 7.11 -11.11 -30.76
CA SER A 56 7.24 -12.56 -30.58
C SER A 56 7.31 -12.96 -29.10
N ALA A 57 8.01 -12.19 -28.26
CA ALA A 57 8.00 -12.38 -26.81
C ALA A 57 6.60 -12.21 -26.20
N ARG A 58 5.85 -11.21 -26.66
CA ARG A 58 4.49 -10.93 -26.20
C ARG A 58 3.53 -12.06 -26.57
N GLU A 59 3.64 -12.62 -27.77
CA GLU A 59 2.87 -13.80 -28.19
C GLU A 59 3.21 -15.04 -27.35
N LEU A 60 4.49 -15.22 -27.01
CA LEU A 60 4.92 -16.29 -26.12
C LEU A 60 4.30 -16.13 -24.72
N LEU A 61 4.26 -14.90 -24.19
CA LEU A 61 3.74 -14.57 -22.86
C LEU A 61 2.23 -14.81 -22.71
N LYS A 62 1.46 -14.72 -23.81
CA LYS A 62 0.03 -15.05 -23.84
C LYS A 62 -0.22 -16.53 -23.52
N ARG A 63 0.75 -17.42 -23.80
CA ARG A 63 0.63 -18.85 -23.51
C ARG A 63 0.73 -19.12 -22.00
N PRO A 64 0.02 -20.14 -21.47
CA PRO A 64 0.11 -20.47 -20.05
C PRO A 64 1.50 -20.92 -19.65
N ARG A 65 2.03 -20.40 -18.52
CA ARG A 65 3.32 -20.78 -17.93
C ARG A 65 4.58 -20.41 -18.75
N HIS A 66 4.51 -19.33 -19.54
CA HIS A 66 5.61 -18.87 -20.38
C HIS A 66 6.26 -17.55 -19.90
N GLY A 67 6.08 -17.15 -18.62
CA GLY A 67 6.70 -15.94 -18.08
C GLY A 67 8.22 -15.93 -18.20
N LEU A 68 8.88 -16.96 -17.67
CA LEU A 68 10.35 -17.09 -17.75
C LEU A 68 10.83 -17.26 -19.20
N ALA A 69 10.09 -18.03 -20.01
CA ALA A 69 10.42 -18.24 -21.42
C ALA A 69 10.36 -16.93 -22.23
N CYS A 70 9.40 -16.05 -21.96
CA CYS A 70 9.34 -14.70 -22.50
C CYS A 70 10.60 -13.91 -22.13
N ALA A 71 11.03 -13.96 -20.87
CA ALA A 71 12.20 -13.22 -20.42
C ALA A 71 13.51 -13.73 -21.04
N GLN A 72 13.62 -15.05 -21.23
CA GLN A 72 14.74 -15.69 -21.90
C GLN A 72 14.78 -15.36 -23.39
N HIS A 73 13.61 -15.36 -24.05
CA HIS A 73 13.50 -14.96 -25.47
C HIS A 73 13.98 -13.52 -25.69
N LEU A 74 13.51 -12.58 -24.85
CA LEU A 74 13.98 -11.19 -24.89
C LEU A 74 15.49 -11.07 -24.68
N SER A 75 16.07 -11.88 -23.80
CA SER A 75 17.52 -11.94 -23.62
C SER A 75 18.23 -12.47 -24.86
N ALA A 76 17.72 -13.52 -25.52
CA ALA A 76 18.32 -14.08 -26.72
C ALA A 76 18.28 -13.10 -27.91
N VAL A 77 17.18 -12.34 -28.06
CA VAL A 77 17.10 -11.26 -29.05
C VAL A 77 18.17 -10.21 -28.79
N MET A 78 18.34 -9.79 -27.53
CA MET A 78 19.37 -8.81 -27.16
C MET A 78 20.79 -9.36 -27.38
N ASP A 79 21.03 -10.64 -27.10
CA ASP A 79 22.33 -11.30 -27.38
C ASP A 79 22.67 -11.18 -28.87
N ALA A 80 21.68 -11.42 -29.73
CA ALA A 80 21.86 -11.34 -31.19
C ALA A 80 22.08 -9.90 -31.69
N VAL A 81 21.42 -8.91 -31.07
CA VAL A 81 21.67 -7.48 -31.34
C VAL A 81 23.09 -7.09 -30.93
N VAL A 82 23.52 -7.46 -29.72
CA VAL A 82 24.88 -7.16 -29.22
C VAL A 82 25.95 -7.89 -30.05
N GLY A 83 25.70 -9.14 -30.41
CA GLY A 83 26.57 -9.92 -31.31
C GLY A 83 26.68 -9.30 -32.71
N SER A 84 25.57 -8.79 -33.25
CA SER A 84 25.55 -8.07 -34.54
C SER A 84 26.41 -6.80 -34.48
N LEU A 85 26.28 -6.03 -33.39
CA LEU A 85 27.09 -4.82 -33.18
C LEU A 85 28.58 -5.15 -33.02
N HIS A 86 28.91 -6.24 -32.33
CA HIS A 86 30.29 -6.68 -32.20
C HIS A 86 30.90 -7.02 -33.57
N VAL A 87 30.18 -7.77 -34.41
CA VAL A 87 30.62 -8.09 -35.78
C VAL A 87 30.79 -6.80 -36.59
N ALA A 88 29.81 -5.91 -36.60
CA ALA A 88 29.91 -4.65 -37.33
C ALA A 88 31.11 -3.80 -36.88
N ALA A 89 31.34 -3.69 -35.57
CA ALA A 89 32.44 -2.92 -35.00
C ALA A 89 33.82 -3.52 -35.35
N THR A 90 33.98 -4.83 -35.21
CA THR A 90 35.28 -5.50 -35.32
C THR A 90 35.65 -5.95 -36.73
N GLU A 91 34.67 -6.20 -37.60
CA GLU A 91 34.92 -6.71 -38.96
C GLU A 91 34.73 -5.65 -40.05
N HIS A 92 33.90 -4.62 -39.81
CA HIS A 92 33.57 -3.62 -40.83
C HIS A 92 34.05 -2.21 -40.48
N PHE A 93 33.78 -1.70 -39.26
CA PHE A 93 34.15 -0.33 -38.90
C PHE A 93 35.62 -0.18 -38.50
N TYR A 94 36.13 -1.11 -37.69
CA TYR A 94 37.50 -1.07 -37.16
C TYR A 94 38.21 -2.43 -37.28
N PRO A 95 38.38 -2.97 -38.52
CA PRO A 95 39.07 -4.24 -38.71
C PRO A 95 40.53 -4.15 -38.27
N ALA A 96 40.94 -5.06 -37.38
CA ALA A 96 42.33 -5.23 -37.00
C ALA A 96 43.05 -6.07 -38.06
N LEU A 97 43.73 -5.42 -39.01
CA LEU A 97 44.41 -6.08 -40.13
C LEU A 97 45.63 -6.94 -39.69
N ASN A 98 46.25 -6.59 -38.56
CA ASN A 98 47.36 -7.36 -37.96
C ASN A 98 47.22 -7.36 -36.43
N PRO A 99 46.34 -8.19 -35.86
CA PRO A 99 46.01 -8.14 -34.43
C PRO A 99 47.17 -8.67 -33.58
N SER A 100 47.57 -7.90 -32.57
CA SER A 100 48.43 -8.38 -31.49
C SER A 100 47.59 -8.97 -30.35
N GLN A 101 48.22 -9.41 -29.26
CA GLN A 101 47.47 -9.83 -28.07
C GLN A 101 46.62 -8.70 -27.46
N SER A 102 46.91 -7.43 -27.75
CA SER A 102 46.20 -6.26 -27.21
C SER A 102 44.88 -5.95 -27.93
N GLU A 103 44.69 -6.42 -29.17
CA GLU A 103 43.48 -6.23 -29.97
C GLU A 103 42.50 -7.41 -29.80
N ARG A 104 42.33 -7.86 -28.55
CA ARG A 104 41.37 -8.90 -28.16
C ARG A 104 40.32 -8.29 -27.25
N ILE A 105 39.05 -8.58 -27.53
CA ILE A 105 37.90 -8.10 -26.76
C ILE A 105 36.92 -9.25 -26.54
N ALA A 106 36.33 -9.31 -25.35
CA ALA A 106 35.17 -10.14 -25.08
C ALA A 106 34.03 -9.26 -24.57
N VAL A 107 32.83 -9.46 -25.12
CA VAL A 107 31.60 -8.77 -24.72
C VAL A 107 30.79 -9.72 -23.85
N ILE A 108 30.53 -9.28 -22.63
CA ILE A 108 29.96 -10.11 -21.57
C ILE A 108 28.71 -9.42 -21.05
N ALA A 109 27.61 -10.15 -20.94
CA ALA A 109 26.42 -9.69 -20.24
C ALA A 109 26.60 -9.93 -18.73
N VAL A 110 26.21 -8.96 -17.91
CA VAL A 110 26.26 -9.05 -16.44
C VAL A 110 24.90 -8.75 -15.81
N GLY A 111 24.77 -9.02 -14.51
CA GLY A 111 23.52 -8.78 -13.78
C GLY A 111 22.32 -9.54 -14.35
N GLY A 112 21.17 -8.87 -14.46
CA GLY A 112 19.94 -9.48 -14.97
C GLY A 112 20.05 -10.02 -16.39
N TYR A 113 20.76 -9.29 -17.26
CA TYR A 113 21.05 -9.69 -18.63
C TYR A 113 22.02 -10.89 -18.68
N GLY A 114 23.04 -10.87 -17.82
CA GLY A 114 23.99 -11.98 -17.65
C GLY A 114 23.30 -13.29 -17.25
N ARG A 115 22.29 -13.23 -16.37
CA ARG A 115 21.45 -14.38 -16.00
C ARG A 115 20.60 -14.94 -17.17
N GLY A 116 20.55 -14.25 -18.31
CA GLY A 116 19.79 -14.68 -19.48
C GLY A 116 18.30 -14.37 -19.39
N THR A 117 17.93 -13.32 -18.63
CA THR A 117 16.52 -12.95 -18.43
C THR A 117 16.32 -11.44 -18.50
N LEU A 118 15.51 -10.97 -19.45
CA LEU A 118 15.15 -9.55 -19.58
C LEU A 118 13.64 -9.36 -19.58
N ALA A 119 13.16 -8.29 -18.95
CA ALA A 119 11.82 -7.74 -19.23
C ALA A 119 11.93 -6.66 -20.32
N PRO A 120 10.85 -6.30 -21.05
CA PRO A 120 10.90 -5.35 -22.17
C PRO A 120 11.54 -3.99 -21.86
N GLY A 121 11.44 -3.54 -20.61
CA GLY A 121 12.01 -2.28 -20.13
C GLY A 121 13.26 -2.44 -19.27
N SER A 122 13.91 -3.61 -19.29
CA SER A 122 15.12 -3.85 -18.49
C SER A 122 16.33 -3.14 -19.07
N ASP A 123 17.25 -2.78 -18.19
CA ASP A 123 18.55 -2.26 -18.58
C ASP A 123 19.41 -3.38 -19.21
N VAL A 124 20.27 -3.00 -20.14
CA VAL A 124 21.23 -3.88 -20.82
C VAL A 124 22.62 -3.63 -20.23
N ASP A 125 23.04 -4.51 -19.31
CA ASP A 125 24.31 -4.36 -18.60
C ASP A 125 25.44 -5.15 -19.28
N LEU A 126 26.46 -4.45 -19.77
CA LEU A 126 27.59 -4.99 -20.53
C LEU A 126 28.94 -4.80 -19.82
N LEU A 127 29.79 -5.80 -19.94
CA LEU A 127 31.21 -5.73 -19.60
C LEU A 127 32.03 -5.97 -20.87
N PHE A 128 32.81 -4.97 -21.26
CA PHE A 128 33.82 -5.08 -22.30
C PHE A 128 35.15 -5.45 -21.65
N LEU A 129 35.55 -6.70 -21.87
CA LEU A 129 36.72 -7.29 -21.26
C LEU A 129 37.90 -7.28 -22.22
N PHE A 130 39.03 -6.79 -21.73
CA PHE A 130 40.31 -6.75 -22.44
C PHE A 130 41.38 -7.54 -21.68
N PRO A 131 42.43 -8.04 -22.35
CA PRO A 131 43.53 -8.74 -21.68
C PRO A 131 44.33 -7.81 -20.76
N HIS A 132 44.52 -6.56 -21.17
CA HIS A 132 45.26 -5.52 -20.45
C HIS A 132 44.49 -4.18 -20.50
N LYS A 133 45.17 -3.06 -20.22
CA LYS A 133 44.59 -1.72 -20.37
C LYS A 133 44.07 -1.51 -21.80
N GLN A 134 42.94 -0.82 -21.90
CA GLN A 134 42.28 -0.52 -23.17
C GLN A 134 43.21 0.25 -24.12
N THR A 135 43.22 -0.17 -25.38
CA THR A 135 43.92 0.50 -26.49
C THR A 135 42.98 1.47 -27.21
N ALA A 136 43.51 2.40 -28.02
CA ALA A 136 42.69 3.31 -28.84
C ALA A 136 41.76 2.57 -29.82
N TRP A 137 42.20 1.42 -30.33
CA TRP A 137 41.34 0.52 -31.11
C TRP A 137 40.18 -0.01 -30.27
N GLY A 138 40.46 -0.48 -29.04
CA GLY A 138 39.44 -0.97 -28.12
C GLY A 138 38.44 0.11 -27.72
N GLU A 139 38.87 1.36 -27.56
CA GLU A 139 37.99 2.52 -27.34
C GLU A 139 37.04 2.73 -28.52
N SER A 140 37.58 2.76 -29.73
CA SER A 140 36.79 2.93 -30.96
C SER A 140 35.76 1.82 -31.16
N VAL A 141 36.13 0.56 -30.90
CA VAL A 141 35.22 -0.60 -30.99
C VAL A 141 34.11 -0.50 -29.95
N VAL A 142 34.42 -0.15 -28.70
CA VAL A 142 33.42 0.00 -27.63
C VAL A 142 32.45 1.11 -27.96
N GLU A 143 32.92 2.27 -28.40
CA GLU A 143 32.07 3.39 -28.84
C GLU A 143 31.17 3.01 -30.01
N ALA A 144 31.72 2.30 -31.00
CA ALA A 144 30.97 1.83 -32.17
C ALA A 144 29.85 0.85 -31.81
N MET A 145 29.95 0.16 -30.68
CA MET A 145 28.88 -0.68 -30.14
C MET A 145 27.90 0.11 -29.26
N LEU A 146 28.39 1.03 -28.43
CA LEU A 146 27.55 1.77 -27.46
C LEU A 146 26.64 2.80 -28.13
N TYR A 147 27.14 3.59 -29.10
CA TYR A 147 26.33 4.63 -29.74
C TYR A 147 25.06 4.06 -30.40
N PRO A 148 25.12 2.97 -31.20
CA PRO A 148 23.91 2.34 -31.73
C PRO A 148 22.92 1.87 -30.67
N LEU A 149 23.38 1.35 -29.53
CA LEU A 149 22.48 0.93 -28.45
C LEU A 149 21.72 2.12 -27.85
N TRP A 150 22.36 3.28 -27.72
CA TRP A 150 21.69 4.51 -27.29
C TRP A 150 20.78 5.09 -28.36
N ASP A 151 21.15 5.01 -29.64
CA ASP A 151 20.28 5.40 -30.76
C ASP A 151 19.01 4.54 -30.81
N LEU A 152 19.12 3.25 -30.43
CA LEU A 152 17.99 2.34 -30.22
C LEU A 152 17.13 2.70 -29.00
N LYS A 153 17.53 3.72 -28.21
CA LYS A 153 16.90 4.19 -26.96
C LYS A 153 16.95 3.17 -25.82
N LEU A 154 17.94 2.27 -25.85
CA LEU A 154 18.15 1.31 -24.78
C LEU A 154 18.88 1.97 -23.60
N LYS A 155 18.52 1.53 -22.39
CA LYS A 155 19.26 1.90 -21.18
C LYS A 155 20.43 0.94 -21.04
N VAL A 156 21.64 1.43 -21.27
CA VAL A 156 22.85 0.60 -21.26
C VAL A 156 23.70 0.95 -20.06
N GLY A 157 23.82 0.01 -19.12
CA GLY A 157 24.89 0.01 -18.13
C GLY A 157 26.12 -0.63 -18.75
N HIS A 158 27.30 -0.01 -18.65
CA HIS A 158 28.51 -0.65 -19.18
C HIS A 158 29.73 -0.42 -18.30
N SER A 159 30.71 -1.31 -18.46
CA SER A 159 32.06 -1.12 -17.91
C SER A 159 33.10 -1.68 -18.85
N VAL A 160 34.27 -1.04 -18.88
CA VAL A 160 35.44 -1.48 -19.64
C VAL A 160 36.52 -1.87 -18.64
N ARG A 161 37.00 -3.12 -18.69
CA ARG A 161 37.94 -3.64 -17.68
C ARG A 161 38.93 -4.62 -18.26
N SER A 162 40.11 -4.69 -17.64
CA SER A 162 41.00 -5.83 -17.77
C SER A 162 40.56 -6.99 -16.85
N VAL A 163 41.13 -8.18 -17.03
CA VAL A 163 40.90 -9.29 -16.09
C VAL A 163 41.39 -8.93 -14.67
N ASP A 164 42.51 -8.22 -14.56
CA ASP A 164 43.04 -7.75 -13.28
C ASP A 164 42.10 -6.74 -12.60
N ASP A 165 41.52 -5.81 -13.37
CA ASP A 165 40.53 -4.87 -12.85
C ASP A 165 39.27 -5.58 -12.37
N CYS A 166 38.78 -6.59 -13.09
CA CYS A 166 37.64 -7.39 -12.66
C CYS A 166 37.89 -8.04 -11.29
N VAL A 167 39.05 -8.67 -11.09
CA VAL A 167 39.41 -9.30 -9.80
C VAL A 167 39.56 -8.25 -8.70
N ARG A 168 40.31 -7.16 -8.96
CA ARG A 168 40.57 -6.08 -8.01
C ARG A 168 39.28 -5.42 -7.51
N GLU A 169 38.43 -5.00 -8.44
CA GLU A 169 37.18 -4.31 -8.13
C GLU A 169 36.16 -5.24 -7.46
N ALA A 170 36.12 -6.52 -7.85
CA ALA A 170 35.25 -7.50 -7.20
C ALA A 170 35.66 -7.79 -5.75
N ARG A 171 36.95 -7.67 -5.40
CA ARG A 171 37.39 -7.74 -4.00
C ARG A 171 36.91 -6.53 -3.20
N ALA A 172 36.90 -5.34 -3.81
CA ALA A 172 36.52 -4.09 -3.16
C ALA A 172 35.00 -3.87 -3.04
N ASP A 173 34.20 -4.30 -4.02
CA ASP A 173 32.76 -4.01 -4.09
C ASP A 173 31.91 -5.27 -4.29
N MET A 174 30.97 -5.48 -3.36
CA MET A 174 30.05 -6.63 -3.37
C MET A 174 29.05 -6.59 -4.53
N THR A 175 28.70 -5.40 -5.03
CA THR A 175 27.82 -5.20 -6.18
C THR A 175 28.49 -5.70 -7.45
N ILE A 176 29.74 -5.26 -7.69
CA ILE A 176 30.56 -5.71 -8.82
C ILE A 176 30.79 -7.22 -8.73
N ARG A 177 31.12 -7.72 -7.53
CA ARG A 177 31.28 -9.16 -7.28
C ARG A 177 30.02 -9.95 -7.66
N THR A 178 28.84 -9.44 -7.34
CA THR A 178 27.57 -10.08 -7.68
C THR A 178 27.30 -10.03 -9.19
N ALA A 179 27.60 -8.91 -9.84
CA ALA A 179 27.45 -8.76 -11.28
C ALA A 179 28.33 -9.76 -12.06
N LEU A 180 29.58 -9.94 -11.64
CA LEU A 180 30.51 -10.92 -12.24
C LEU A 180 30.12 -12.37 -11.95
N LEU A 181 29.46 -12.66 -10.82
CA LEU A 181 28.91 -13.99 -10.55
C LEU A 181 27.87 -14.41 -11.61
N GLU A 182 27.19 -13.43 -12.21
CA GLU A 182 26.19 -13.63 -13.27
C GLU A 182 26.75 -13.42 -14.68
N ALA A 183 28.07 -13.29 -14.83
CA ALA A 183 28.69 -13.04 -16.12
C ALA A 183 28.39 -14.17 -17.12
N ARG A 184 27.96 -13.78 -18.32
CA ARG A 184 27.68 -14.67 -19.44
C ARG A 184 28.28 -14.12 -20.72
N PHE A 185 29.04 -14.96 -21.41
CA PHE A 185 29.67 -14.62 -22.67
C PHE A 185 28.62 -14.36 -23.76
N ILE A 186 28.81 -13.29 -24.53
CA ILE A 186 27.97 -12.94 -25.68
C ILE A 186 28.76 -13.06 -26.99
N ALA A 187 29.89 -12.35 -27.11
CA ALA A 187 30.66 -12.28 -28.35
C ALA A 187 32.16 -11.99 -28.09
N GLY A 188 32.98 -12.22 -29.10
CA GLY A 188 34.43 -11.94 -29.08
C GLY A 188 35.26 -13.12 -28.56
N ASP A 189 36.27 -12.84 -27.75
CA ASP A 189 37.25 -13.82 -27.31
C ASP A 189 36.78 -14.66 -26.11
N VAL A 190 36.36 -15.90 -26.38
CA VAL A 190 35.86 -16.81 -25.33
C VAL A 190 36.95 -17.25 -24.34
N LEU A 191 38.22 -17.33 -24.77
CA LEU A 191 39.32 -17.73 -23.89
C LEU A 191 39.58 -16.65 -22.83
N LEU A 192 39.47 -15.38 -23.22
CA LEU A 192 39.58 -14.24 -22.30
C LEU A 192 38.44 -14.26 -21.25
N PHE A 193 37.22 -14.59 -21.66
CA PHE A 193 36.11 -14.78 -20.73
C PHE A 193 36.36 -15.94 -19.74
N HIS A 194 36.81 -17.10 -20.24
CA HIS A 194 37.13 -18.25 -19.38
C HIS A 194 38.25 -17.93 -18.39
N ASP A 195 39.25 -17.15 -18.81
CA ASP A 195 40.33 -16.67 -17.94
C ASP A 195 39.78 -15.84 -16.77
N MET A 196 38.91 -14.88 -17.07
CA MET A 196 38.25 -14.05 -16.06
C MET A 196 37.41 -14.88 -15.08
N VAL A 197 36.57 -15.80 -15.58
CA VAL A 197 35.72 -16.65 -14.72
C VAL A 197 36.57 -17.53 -13.79
N ARG A 198 37.64 -18.13 -14.32
CA ARG A 198 38.58 -18.95 -13.55
C ARG A 198 39.27 -18.13 -12.45
N ARG A 199 39.82 -16.97 -12.79
CA ARG A 199 40.50 -16.08 -11.83
C ARG A 199 39.54 -15.53 -10.79
N PHE A 200 38.35 -15.08 -11.19
CA PHE A 200 37.31 -14.66 -10.25
C PHE A 200 36.96 -15.79 -9.26
N GLY A 201 36.80 -17.02 -9.76
CA GLY A 201 36.49 -18.19 -8.94
C GLY A 201 37.55 -18.51 -7.88
N ALA A 202 38.83 -18.46 -8.25
CA ALA A 202 39.97 -18.79 -7.39
C ALA A 202 40.39 -17.63 -6.47
N GLU A 203 40.40 -16.40 -6.99
CA GLU A 203 40.98 -15.25 -6.30
C GLU A 203 39.96 -14.43 -5.49
N VAL A 204 38.66 -14.57 -5.77
CA VAL A 204 37.59 -13.78 -5.12
C VAL A 204 36.61 -14.67 -4.37
N VAL A 205 36.09 -15.72 -5.03
CA VAL A 205 34.99 -16.53 -4.46
C VAL A 205 35.46 -17.56 -3.43
N GLU A 206 36.65 -18.13 -3.63
CA GLU A 206 37.19 -19.14 -2.72
C GLU A 206 37.42 -18.57 -1.31
N GLY A 207 36.93 -19.28 -0.28
CA GLY A 207 37.07 -18.87 1.12
C GLY A 207 36.19 -17.71 1.60
N THR A 208 35.44 -17.02 0.72
CA THR A 208 34.69 -15.80 1.08
C THR A 208 33.16 -15.97 1.16
N ALA A 209 32.66 -17.20 1.06
CA ALA A 209 31.21 -17.49 1.05
C ALA A 209 30.43 -16.99 2.28
N PRO A 210 30.96 -17.06 3.52
CA PRO A 210 30.27 -16.50 4.68
C PRO A 210 30.07 -14.98 4.59
N ALA A 211 31.12 -14.24 4.21
CA ALA A 211 31.06 -12.79 4.06
C ALA A 211 30.11 -12.36 2.94
N PHE A 212 30.10 -13.09 1.81
CA PHE A 212 29.15 -12.84 0.73
C PHE A 212 27.70 -13.07 1.16
N THR A 213 27.45 -14.17 1.88
CA THR A 213 26.13 -14.52 2.40
C THR A 213 25.59 -13.43 3.32
N GLU A 214 26.40 -13.02 4.30
CA GLU A 214 26.03 -11.98 5.26
C GLU A 214 25.69 -10.66 4.56
N ALA A 215 26.56 -10.22 3.65
CA ALA A 215 26.32 -8.99 2.88
C ALA A 215 25.01 -9.04 2.07
N LYS A 216 24.66 -10.19 1.48
CA LYS A 216 23.42 -10.35 0.70
C LYS A 216 22.17 -10.38 1.58
N LEU A 217 22.25 -10.97 2.76
CA LEU A 217 21.15 -10.94 3.73
C LEU A 217 20.92 -9.51 4.25
N GLN A 218 21.98 -8.76 4.55
CA GLN A 218 21.89 -7.36 4.96
C GLN A 218 21.32 -6.45 3.85
N GLU A 219 21.75 -6.64 2.61
CA GLU A 219 21.21 -5.92 1.44
C GLU A 219 19.70 -6.17 1.32
N ARG A 220 19.28 -7.43 1.49
CA ARG A 220 17.87 -7.80 1.48
C ARG A 220 17.08 -7.14 2.61
N GLU A 221 17.57 -7.17 3.84
CA GLU A 221 16.88 -6.53 4.98
C GLU A 221 16.69 -5.03 4.76
N THR A 222 17.74 -4.36 4.26
CA THR A 222 17.69 -2.92 3.93
C THR A 222 16.66 -2.63 2.83
N ARG A 223 16.65 -3.44 1.76
CA ARG A 223 15.66 -3.34 0.67
C ARG A 223 14.24 -3.51 1.18
N VAL A 224 13.97 -4.57 1.94
CA VAL A 224 12.64 -4.87 2.49
C VAL A 224 12.17 -3.76 3.43
N ARG A 225 13.06 -3.19 4.25
CA ARG A 225 12.72 -2.07 5.14
C ARG A 225 12.29 -0.82 4.35
N ARG A 226 12.95 -0.52 3.22
CA ARG A 226 12.61 0.61 2.35
C ARG A 226 11.32 0.39 1.54
N ALA A 227 11.08 -0.83 1.06
CA ALA A 227 9.92 -1.16 0.23
C ALA A 227 8.62 -1.39 1.03
N GLY A 228 8.72 -1.51 2.36
CA GLY A 228 7.63 -1.90 3.26
C GLY A 228 7.83 -3.33 3.77
N THR A 229 7.74 -3.50 5.10
CA THR A 229 8.10 -4.76 5.78
C THR A 229 7.09 -5.90 5.59
N SER A 230 5.88 -5.57 5.15
CA SER A 230 4.82 -6.55 4.88
C SER A 230 4.86 -7.06 3.44
N ARG A 231 4.63 -8.36 3.32
CA ARG A 231 4.51 -9.06 2.03
C ARG A 231 3.15 -8.85 1.37
N TYR A 232 2.18 -8.43 2.18
CA TYR A 232 0.77 -8.38 1.84
C TYR A 232 0.31 -6.97 1.48
N LEU A 233 1.24 -6.13 1.01
CA LEU A 233 0.92 -4.81 0.49
C LEU A 233 0.03 -4.93 -0.75
N VAL A 234 -1.07 -4.18 -0.75
CA VAL A 234 -2.11 -4.26 -1.78
C VAL A 234 -1.64 -3.78 -3.15
N GLU A 235 -0.67 -2.86 -3.22
CA GLU A 235 0.06 -2.47 -4.44
C GLU A 235 1.53 -2.92 -4.36
N PRO A 236 1.83 -4.21 -4.57
CA PRO A 236 3.16 -4.76 -4.32
C PRO A 236 4.14 -4.38 -5.44
N ASN A 237 5.44 -4.35 -5.09
CA ASN A 237 6.52 -4.29 -6.07
C ASN A 237 6.96 -5.72 -6.46
N VAL A 238 6.81 -6.09 -7.73
CA VAL A 238 7.03 -7.45 -8.23
C VAL A 238 8.50 -7.86 -8.21
N LYS A 239 9.41 -6.88 -8.29
CA LYS A 239 10.86 -7.11 -8.33
C LYS A 239 11.51 -6.99 -6.96
N ASP A 240 11.41 -5.81 -6.34
CA ASP A 240 12.18 -5.46 -5.14
C ASP A 240 11.37 -5.61 -3.84
N GLY A 241 10.07 -5.90 -3.92
CA GLY A 241 9.21 -6.18 -2.76
C GLY A 241 9.58 -7.49 -2.03
N LYS A 242 9.13 -7.61 -0.77
CA LYS A 242 9.30 -8.85 0.01
C LYS A 242 8.58 -10.00 -0.68
N GLY A 243 9.28 -11.10 -0.97
CA GLY A 243 8.75 -12.21 -1.76
C GLY A 243 8.73 -11.98 -3.28
N GLY A 244 9.33 -10.90 -3.78
CA GLY A 244 9.47 -10.61 -5.22
C GLY A 244 10.67 -11.31 -5.88
N LEU A 245 10.91 -11.02 -7.16
CA LEU A 245 11.99 -11.65 -7.96
C LEU A 245 13.37 -11.45 -7.34
N ARG A 246 13.63 -10.31 -6.69
CA ARG A 246 14.93 -10.04 -6.07
C ARG A 246 15.21 -10.98 -4.91
N ASP A 247 14.18 -11.39 -4.17
CA ASP A 247 14.36 -12.39 -3.11
C ASP A 247 14.85 -13.71 -3.73
N LEU A 248 14.19 -14.21 -4.78
CA LEU A 248 14.64 -15.41 -5.51
C LEU A 248 16.07 -15.27 -6.07
N ASN A 249 16.39 -14.13 -6.69
CA ASN A 249 17.74 -13.84 -7.17
C ASN A 249 18.76 -13.88 -6.02
N THR A 250 18.44 -13.29 -4.87
CA THR A 250 19.31 -13.29 -3.69
C THR A 250 19.60 -14.73 -3.24
N LEU A 251 18.57 -15.59 -3.19
CA LEU A 251 18.75 -17.00 -2.85
C LEU A 251 19.65 -17.71 -3.84
N PHE A 252 19.41 -17.50 -5.14
CA PHE A 252 20.20 -18.11 -6.19
C PHE A 252 21.66 -17.64 -6.15
N TRP A 253 21.92 -16.36 -5.91
CA TRP A 253 23.28 -15.82 -5.77
C TRP A 253 24.03 -16.46 -4.62
N ILE A 254 23.40 -16.52 -3.44
CA ILE A 254 24.02 -17.14 -2.28
C ILE A 254 24.30 -18.62 -2.56
N ALA A 255 23.35 -19.32 -3.20
CA ALA A 255 23.54 -20.72 -3.52
C ALA A 255 24.64 -20.94 -4.56
N LYS A 256 24.64 -20.19 -5.67
CA LYS A 256 25.68 -20.20 -6.71
C LYS A 256 27.06 -19.90 -6.14
N TYR A 257 27.16 -18.93 -5.23
CA TYR A 257 28.42 -18.56 -4.58
C TYR A 257 28.91 -19.62 -3.58
N ALA A 258 28.04 -20.10 -2.69
CA ALA A 258 28.42 -20.98 -1.59
C ALA A 258 28.48 -22.47 -1.96
N TYR A 259 27.69 -22.91 -2.95
CA TYR A 259 27.61 -24.30 -3.40
C TYR A 259 28.20 -24.53 -4.79
N ARG A 260 28.68 -23.47 -5.47
CA ARG A 260 29.30 -23.53 -6.80
C ARG A 260 28.39 -24.16 -7.86
N VAL A 261 27.08 -23.90 -7.74
CA VAL A 261 26.07 -24.36 -8.70
C VAL A 261 25.87 -23.34 -9.81
N ASN A 262 25.66 -23.79 -11.04
CA ASN A 262 25.37 -22.91 -12.18
C ASN A 262 23.88 -22.87 -12.53
N ASP A 263 23.13 -23.89 -12.11
CA ASP A 263 21.71 -24.05 -12.41
C ASP A 263 20.90 -24.34 -11.14
N VAL A 264 19.67 -23.84 -11.09
CA VAL A 264 18.75 -24.04 -9.95
C VAL A 264 18.47 -25.52 -9.69
N ARG A 265 18.48 -26.37 -10.72
CA ARG A 265 18.29 -27.84 -10.61
C ARG A 265 19.39 -28.51 -9.78
N GLU A 266 20.58 -27.94 -9.77
CA GLU A 266 21.73 -28.46 -9.01
C GLU A 266 21.57 -28.23 -7.49
N LEU A 267 20.65 -27.36 -7.06
CA LEU A 267 20.37 -27.09 -5.65
C LEU A 267 19.88 -28.34 -4.89
N VAL A 268 19.26 -29.28 -5.60
CA VAL A 268 18.84 -30.56 -5.01
C VAL A 268 20.04 -31.46 -4.74
N ALA A 269 20.95 -31.58 -5.71
CA ALA A 269 22.19 -32.35 -5.54
C ALA A 269 23.09 -31.73 -4.46
N ALA A 270 23.07 -30.40 -4.33
CA ALA A 270 23.78 -29.66 -3.28
C ALA A 270 23.16 -29.82 -1.87
N GLY A 271 21.99 -30.47 -1.75
CA GLY A 271 21.28 -30.68 -0.48
C GLY A 271 20.63 -29.42 0.10
N LEU A 272 20.48 -28.36 -0.71
CA LEU A 272 19.84 -27.11 -0.28
C LEU A 272 18.32 -27.18 -0.41
N PHE A 273 17.82 -27.82 -1.47
CA PHE A 273 16.40 -28.02 -1.73
C PHE A 273 16.03 -29.49 -1.91
N ASP A 274 14.79 -29.84 -1.57
CA ASP A 274 14.16 -31.05 -2.07
C ASP A 274 13.45 -30.82 -3.43
N ARG A 275 12.89 -31.88 -4.01
CA ARG A 275 12.19 -31.80 -5.31
C ARG A 275 10.94 -30.90 -5.27
N LYS A 276 10.24 -30.82 -4.13
CA LYS A 276 9.05 -29.97 -3.97
C LYS A 276 9.45 -28.50 -3.84
N GLU A 277 10.50 -28.21 -3.07
CA GLU A 277 11.08 -26.88 -2.90
C GLU A 277 11.62 -26.35 -4.24
N LEU A 278 12.28 -27.19 -5.05
CA LEU A 278 12.67 -26.82 -6.42
C LEU A 278 11.47 -26.46 -7.32
N LEU A 279 10.42 -27.28 -7.31
CA LEU A 279 9.20 -27.00 -8.09
C LEU A 279 8.51 -25.72 -7.63
N MET A 280 8.54 -25.44 -6.32
CA MET A 280 8.02 -24.21 -5.76
C MET A 280 8.83 -23.00 -6.25
N PHE A 281 10.16 -23.06 -6.24
CA PHE A 281 11.03 -22.02 -6.80
C PHE A 281 10.70 -21.73 -8.26
N GLN A 282 10.65 -22.76 -9.11
CA GLN A 282 10.40 -22.63 -10.55
C GLN A 282 9.03 -22.03 -10.85
N ARG A 283 7.99 -22.43 -10.09
CA ARG A 283 6.64 -21.87 -10.23
C ARG A 283 6.58 -20.41 -9.82
N SER A 284 7.23 -20.06 -8.71
CA SER A 284 7.27 -18.68 -8.23
C SER A 284 8.02 -17.77 -9.20
N GLU A 285 9.16 -18.22 -9.72
CA GLU A 285 9.94 -17.50 -10.72
C GLU A 285 9.15 -17.29 -12.01
N GLU A 286 8.53 -18.34 -12.55
CA GLU A 286 7.71 -18.25 -13.77
C GLU A 286 6.58 -17.23 -13.61
N PHE A 287 5.83 -17.33 -12.51
CA PHE A 287 4.70 -16.45 -12.26
C PHE A 287 5.13 -14.98 -12.12
N LEU A 288 6.18 -14.72 -11.33
CA LEU A 288 6.65 -13.35 -11.10
C LEU A 288 7.21 -12.72 -12.39
N TRP A 289 7.93 -13.49 -13.21
CA TRP A 289 8.35 -13.03 -14.55
C TRP A 289 7.15 -12.77 -15.45
N ARG A 290 6.13 -13.62 -15.41
CA ARG A 290 4.91 -13.42 -16.20
C ARG A 290 4.23 -12.10 -15.87
N VAL A 291 4.08 -11.79 -14.59
CA VAL A 291 3.50 -10.53 -14.10
C VAL A 291 4.37 -9.34 -14.53
N ARG A 292 5.69 -9.41 -14.31
CA ARG A 292 6.63 -8.34 -14.65
C ARG A 292 6.66 -8.03 -16.16
N CYS A 293 6.72 -9.05 -17.00
CA CYS A 293 6.68 -8.85 -18.45
C CYS A 293 5.37 -8.22 -18.91
N TRP A 294 4.21 -8.65 -18.36
CA TRP A 294 2.93 -8.03 -18.68
C TRP A 294 2.86 -6.56 -18.24
N LEU A 295 3.36 -6.23 -17.05
CA LEU A 295 3.43 -4.84 -16.58
C LEU A 295 4.19 -3.95 -17.57
N HIS A 296 5.36 -4.41 -18.02
CA HIS A 296 6.18 -3.65 -18.96
C HIS A 296 5.52 -3.54 -20.35
N PHE A 297 4.92 -4.62 -20.87
CA PHE A 297 4.21 -4.57 -22.16
C PHE A 297 2.96 -3.69 -22.14
N ILE A 298 2.23 -3.65 -21.01
CA ILE A 298 1.04 -2.81 -20.85
C ILE A 298 1.44 -1.33 -20.72
N THR A 299 2.49 -1.04 -19.95
CA THR A 299 2.88 0.35 -19.63
C THR A 299 3.86 0.96 -20.63
N GLY A 300 4.54 0.13 -21.45
CA GLY A 300 5.62 0.55 -22.34
C GLY A 300 6.88 1.05 -21.62
N ARG A 301 7.00 0.81 -20.31
CA ARG A 301 8.13 1.28 -19.48
C ARG A 301 8.51 0.27 -18.40
N ALA A 302 9.60 0.54 -17.70
CA ALA A 302 10.09 -0.25 -16.57
C ALA A 302 9.25 -0.07 -15.29
N GLU A 303 7.96 -0.39 -15.37
CA GLU A 303 7.05 -0.36 -14.22
C GLU A 303 7.14 -1.66 -13.41
N GLU A 304 7.43 -1.54 -12.12
CA GLU A 304 7.62 -2.69 -11.22
C GLU A 304 6.54 -2.72 -10.11
N ARG A 305 5.77 -1.63 -9.95
CA ARG A 305 4.66 -1.56 -8.99
C ARG A 305 3.36 -2.02 -9.65
N LEU A 306 2.69 -2.96 -9.02
CA LEU A 306 1.41 -3.49 -9.45
C LEU A 306 0.26 -2.66 -8.85
N SER A 307 0.04 -1.46 -9.39
CA SER A 307 -1.01 -0.53 -8.95
C SER A 307 -2.42 -1.04 -9.27
N PHE A 308 -3.45 -0.55 -8.58
CA PHE A 308 -4.84 -1.03 -8.75
C PHE A 308 -5.33 -1.05 -10.21
N ASP A 309 -4.98 -0.04 -11.01
CA ASP A 309 -5.34 0.05 -12.43
C ASP A 309 -4.62 -1.02 -13.27
N LEU A 310 -3.35 -1.29 -12.97
CA LEU A 310 -2.54 -2.30 -13.64
C LEU A 310 -2.94 -3.71 -13.23
N GLN A 311 -3.37 -3.92 -11.98
CA GLN A 311 -3.84 -5.22 -11.49
C GLN A 311 -4.95 -5.80 -12.36
N ARG A 312 -5.94 -4.98 -12.75
CA ARG A 312 -7.05 -5.41 -13.63
C ARG A 312 -6.55 -5.75 -15.03
N GLN A 313 -5.69 -4.91 -15.61
CA GLN A 313 -5.15 -5.10 -16.94
C GLN A 313 -4.27 -6.36 -17.01
N VAL A 314 -3.40 -6.56 -16.03
CA VAL A 314 -2.55 -7.76 -15.92
C VAL A 314 -3.38 -9.00 -15.64
N ALA A 315 -4.38 -8.95 -14.75
CA ALA A 315 -5.27 -10.07 -14.49
C ALA A 315 -6.01 -10.52 -15.77
N ALA A 316 -6.52 -9.57 -16.55
CA ALA A 316 -7.15 -9.84 -17.84
C ALA A 316 -6.16 -10.42 -18.85
N ALA A 317 -4.97 -9.84 -18.99
CA ALA A 317 -3.94 -10.30 -19.93
C ALA A 317 -3.42 -11.71 -19.61
N ILE A 318 -3.37 -12.08 -18.33
CA ILE A 318 -2.98 -13.43 -17.89
C ILE A 318 -4.11 -14.45 -18.10
N GLY A 319 -5.37 -14.00 -18.13
CA GLY A 319 -6.56 -14.83 -18.33
C GLY A 319 -7.26 -15.24 -17.04
N TYR A 320 -7.19 -14.44 -15.97
CA TYR A 320 -8.02 -14.67 -14.78
C TYR A 320 -9.49 -14.32 -15.07
N ALA A 321 -10.40 -15.22 -14.73
CA ALA A 321 -11.85 -15.03 -14.82
C ALA A 321 -12.49 -14.95 -13.42
N GLY A 322 -13.68 -14.35 -13.31
CA GLY A 322 -14.42 -14.31 -12.04
C GLY A 322 -14.95 -15.69 -11.64
N ARG A 323 -15.09 -15.97 -10.34
CA ARG A 323 -15.74 -17.20 -9.85
C ARG A 323 -16.37 -16.96 -8.47
N SER A 324 -17.63 -17.35 -8.30
CA SER A 324 -18.32 -17.44 -6.99
C SER A 324 -18.17 -16.20 -6.10
N GLY A 325 -18.48 -15.00 -6.62
CA GLY A 325 -18.46 -13.76 -5.85
C GLY A 325 -17.10 -13.06 -5.74
N GLN A 326 -16.01 -13.64 -6.27
CA GLN A 326 -14.70 -12.98 -6.35
C GLN A 326 -14.43 -12.43 -7.74
N ALA A 327 -13.94 -11.19 -7.80
CA ALA A 327 -13.54 -10.54 -9.04
C ALA A 327 -12.28 -11.21 -9.64
N PRO A 328 -12.09 -11.17 -10.97
CA PRO A 328 -10.87 -11.67 -11.62
C PRO A 328 -9.58 -11.14 -10.98
N VAL A 329 -9.57 -9.86 -10.64
CA VAL A 329 -8.44 -9.17 -10.02
C VAL A 329 -8.11 -9.69 -8.63
N GLU A 330 -9.12 -9.97 -7.80
CA GLU A 330 -8.93 -10.53 -6.45
C GLU A 330 -8.34 -11.94 -6.52
N ARG A 331 -8.78 -12.76 -7.47
CA ARG A 331 -8.21 -14.09 -7.69
C ARG A 331 -6.76 -14.03 -8.14
N PHE A 332 -6.43 -13.10 -9.03
CA PHE A 332 -5.06 -12.85 -9.47
C PHE A 332 -4.17 -12.40 -8.31
N MET A 333 -4.63 -11.42 -7.53
CA MET A 333 -3.89 -10.90 -6.39
C MET A 333 -3.72 -11.94 -5.29
N LYS A 334 -4.72 -12.78 -5.05
CA LYS A 334 -4.59 -13.94 -4.16
C LYS A 334 -3.48 -14.89 -4.62
N ALA A 335 -3.42 -15.21 -5.92
CA ALA A 335 -2.35 -16.03 -6.46
C ALA A 335 -0.97 -15.36 -6.32
N TYR A 336 -0.90 -14.04 -6.52
CA TYR A 336 0.33 -13.27 -6.30
C TYR A 336 0.82 -13.37 -4.86
N PHE A 337 -0.04 -13.14 -3.87
CA PHE A 337 0.36 -13.20 -2.46
C PHE A 337 0.75 -14.61 -2.00
N LEU A 338 0.13 -15.66 -2.56
CA LEU A 338 0.56 -17.04 -2.33
C LEU A 338 1.95 -17.31 -2.92
N VAL A 339 2.24 -16.82 -4.13
CA VAL A 339 3.59 -16.92 -4.72
C VAL A 339 4.61 -16.15 -3.87
N ALA A 340 4.28 -14.92 -3.47
CA ALA A 340 5.15 -14.15 -2.58
C ALA A 340 5.41 -14.91 -1.28
N LYS A 341 4.38 -15.57 -0.71
CA LYS A 341 4.49 -16.45 0.48
C LYS A 341 5.53 -17.55 0.25
N ASP A 342 5.38 -18.30 -0.84
CA ASP A 342 6.28 -19.40 -1.23
C ASP A 342 7.75 -18.93 -1.35
N VAL A 343 7.99 -17.73 -1.90
CA VAL A 343 9.35 -17.15 -2.00
C VAL A 343 10.00 -16.91 -0.63
N GLY A 344 9.23 -16.43 0.36
CA GLY A 344 9.77 -16.26 1.70
C GLY A 344 9.98 -17.58 2.44
N ASP A 345 9.17 -18.61 2.16
CA ASP A 345 9.38 -19.96 2.71
C ASP A 345 10.70 -20.55 2.17
N LEU A 346 10.97 -20.40 0.86
CA LEU A 346 12.26 -20.72 0.25
C LEU A 346 13.42 -19.95 0.88
N THR A 347 13.21 -18.66 1.17
CA THR A 347 14.23 -17.82 1.80
C THR A 347 14.62 -18.33 3.18
N ALA A 348 13.62 -18.68 4.00
CA ALA A 348 13.86 -19.23 5.32
C ALA A 348 14.64 -20.56 5.27
N ILE A 349 14.35 -21.42 4.28
CA ILE A 349 15.06 -22.68 4.06
C ILE A 349 16.54 -22.44 3.77
N VAL A 350 16.85 -21.54 2.84
CA VAL A 350 18.24 -21.25 2.44
C VAL A 350 19.02 -20.66 3.61
N CYS A 351 18.46 -19.70 4.34
CA CYS A 351 19.11 -19.14 5.54
C CYS A 351 19.44 -20.23 6.59
N ALA A 352 18.51 -21.15 6.83
CA ALA A 352 18.71 -22.27 7.75
C ALA A 352 19.91 -23.14 7.37
N ALA A 353 19.97 -23.52 6.08
CA ALA A 353 21.01 -24.39 5.56
C ALA A 353 22.40 -23.75 5.65
N LEU A 354 22.47 -22.44 5.39
CA LEU A 354 23.72 -21.67 5.45
C LEU A 354 24.23 -21.55 6.88
N GLU A 355 23.36 -21.24 7.85
CA GLU A 355 23.72 -21.20 9.26
C GLU A 355 24.23 -22.57 9.76
N ALA A 356 23.54 -23.66 9.39
CA ALA A 356 23.96 -25.01 9.75
C ALA A 356 25.35 -25.36 9.19
N ARG A 357 25.73 -24.80 8.02
CA ARG A 357 27.04 -25.00 7.40
C ARG A 357 28.13 -24.13 8.04
N GLN A 358 27.83 -22.88 8.37
CA GLN A 358 28.76 -21.95 9.02
C GLN A 358 29.08 -22.36 10.47
N GLN A 359 28.17 -23.05 11.16
CA GLN A 359 28.38 -23.58 12.52
C GLN A 359 29.32 -24.80 12.60
N LYS A 360 29.97 -25.21 11.51
CA LYS A 360 31.08 -26.18 11.58
C LYS A 360 32.45 -25.46 11.70
N PRO A 361 32.89 -25.14 12.94
CA PRO A 361 34.30 -25.23 13.30
C PRO A 361 34.56 -26.32 14.35
N ARG A 362 35.54 -27.19 14.03
CA ARG A 362 36.31 -28.11 14.89
C ARG A 362 35.54 -28.86 16.01
N ALA A 363 35.11 -30.07 15.67
CA ALA A 363 34.91 -31.12 16.65
C ALA A 363 36.26 -31.43 17.36
N SER A 364 36.44 -30.88 18.56
CA SER A 364 37.42 -31.34 19.52
C SER A 364 36.80 -31.29 20.93
N LEU A 365 36.82 -32.44 21.61
CA LEU A 365 36.60 -32.66 23.05
C LEU A 365 35.19 -32.66 23.69
N SER A 366 34.08 -32.27 23.05
CA SER A 366 32.78 -32.25 23.75
C SER A 366 31.97 -33.56 23.76
N ARG A 367 32.46 -34.63 23.12
CA ARG A 367 31.69 -35.88 22.91
C ARG A 367 31.50 -36.77 24.16
N LEU A 368 32.18 -36.49 25.28
CA LEU A 368 32.13 -37.31 26.49
C LEU A 368 31.18 -36.78 27.60
N LEU A 369 30.64 -35.56 27.49
CA LEU A 369 29.77 -34.94 28.52
C LEU A 369 28.29 -34.76 28.08
N GLY A 370 27.91 -35.23 26.89
CA GLY A 370 26.69 -34.83 26.18
C GLY A 370 25.34 -35.35 26.71
N SER A 371 25.30 -36.37 27.58
CA SER A 371 24.04 -36.97 28.04
C SER A 371 23.39 -36.20 29.20
N PHE A 372 24.19 -35.69 30.15
CA PHE A 372 23.67 -35.00 31.34
C PHE A 372 23.27 -33.54 31.07
N ALA A 373 23.91 -32.86 30.11
CA ALA A 373 23.56 -31.49 29.72
C ALA A 373 22.24 -31.38 28.93
N LYS A 374 21.86 -32.43 28.18
CA LYS A 374 20.59 -32.48 27.42
C LYS A 374 19.37 -32.45 28.33
N ARG A 375 19.38 -33.21 29.44
CA ARG A 375 18.26 -33.23 30.42
C ARG A 375 18.07 -31.91 31.16
N LYS A 376 19.15 -31.13 31.39
CA LYS A 376 19.07 -29.81 32.04
C LYS A 376 18.51 -28.71 31.10
N ARG A 377 18.75 -28.81 29.79
CA ARG A 377 18.21 -27.87 28.78
C ARG A 377 16.74 -28.12 28.40
N VAL A 378 16.30 -29.38 28.35
CA VAL A 378 14.87 -29.71 28.11
C VAL A 378 13.98 -29.25 29.28
N ARG A 379 14.49 -29.30 30.52
CA ARG A 379 13.82 -28.74 31.70
C ARG A 379 13.62 -27.21 31.64
N ALA A 380 14.39 -26.48 30.84
CA ALA A 380 14.31 -25.02 30.76
C ALA A 380 13.15 -24.52 29.87
N LEU A 381 12.69 -25.31 28.90
CA LEU A 381 11.58 -24.94 28.00
C LEU A 381 10.20 -25.36 28.53
N GLY A 382 10.16 -26.24 29.54
CA GLY A 382 8.93 -26.68 30.21
C GLY A 382 8.17 -27.81 29.51
N HIS A 383 8.68 -28.41 28.42
CA HIS A 383 8.00 -29.50 27.72
C HIS A 383 9.00 -30.45 27.01
N PRO A 384 8.82 -31.80 27.08
CA PRO A 384 9.82 -32.78 26.66
C PRO A 384 10.05 -32.84 25.14
N ASP A 385 9.05 -32.49 24.33
CA ASP A 385 9.14 -32.57 22.86
C ASP A 385 9.88 -31.40 22.18
N PHE A 386 10.38 -30.43 22.96
CA PHE A 386 11.08 -29.26 22.43
C PHE A 386 12.53 -29.16 22.92
N THR A 387 13.37 -28.60 22.06
CA THR A 387 14.80 -28.39 22.31
C THR A 387 15.28 -27.10 21.66
N LEU A 388 16.44 -26.60 22.06
CA LEU A 388 17.13 -25.53 21.34
C LEU A 388 18.14 -26.14 20.37
N LYS A 389 18.07 -25.75 19.10
CA LYS A 389 19.08 -26.00 18.07
C LYS A 389 19.62 -24.63 17.63
N SER A 390 20.89 -24.36 17.94
CA SER A 390 21.54 -23.09 17.58
C SER A 390 20.81 -21.84 18.11
N GLN A 391 20.41 -21.88 19.39
CA GLN A 391 19.60 -20.84 20.07
C GLN A 391 18.19 -20.62 19.48
N ARG A 392 17.73 -21.49 18.58
CA ARG A 392 16.36 -21.46 18.05
C ARG A 392 15.55 -22.64 18.56
N LEU A 393 14.26 -22.41 18.78
CA LEU A 393 13.30 -23.42 19.22
C LEU A 393 13.09 -24.47 18.11
N ASN A 394 13.28 -25.74 18.44
CA ASN A 394 13.09 -26.87 17.54
C ASN A 394 12.37 -28.02 18.25
N VAL A 395 11.88 -28.98 17.49
CA VAL A 395 11.36 -30.25 18.04
C VAL A 395 12.49 -31.26 18.24
N ILE A 396 12.29 -32.20 19.16
CA ILE A 396 13.29 -33.26 19.43
C ILE A 396 13.42 -34.28 18.30
N ASP A 397 12.32 -34.57 17.59
CA ASP A 397 12.23 -35.54 16.50
C ASP A 397 11.01 -35.28 15.61
N ALA A 398 10.92 -35.99 14.47
CA ALA A 398 9.90 -35.79 13.45
C ALA A 398 8.49 -36.25 13.85
N ASP A 399 8.35 -37.05 14.90
CA ASP A 399 7.07 -37.59 15.37
C ASP A 399 6.48 -36.78 16.54
N ALA A 400 7.15 -35.71 16.99
CA ALA A 400 6.70 -34.85 18.09
C ALA A 400 5.25 -34.35 17.95
N PHE A 401 4.82 -33.96 16.74
CA PHE A 401 3.44 -33.54 16.48
C PHE A 401 2.46 -34.69 16.29
N ARG A 402 2.94 -35.88 15.91
CA ARG A 402 2.08 -37.08 15.81
C ARG A 402 1.76 -37.66 17.18
N ARG A 403 2.73 -37.63 18.09
CA ARG A 403 2.54 -38.04 19.49
C ARG A 403 1.52 -37.15 20.19
N ASP A 404 1.66 -35.84 20.03
CA ASP A 404 0.70 -34.88 20.55
C ASP A 404 0.48 -33.73 19.54
N PRO A 405 -0.68 -33.72 18.85
CA PRO A 405 -1.01 -32.65 17.91
C PRO A 405 -1.13 -31.26 18.55
N VAL A 406 -1.37 -31.15 19.86
CA VAL A 406 -1.39 -29.86 20.59
C VAL A 406 -0.01 -29.21 20.58
N ASN A 407 1.07 -29.98 20.41
CA ASN A 407 2.42 -29.45 20.25
C ASN A 407 2.58 -28.50 19.05
N LEU A 408 1.70 -28.57 18.05
CA LEU A 408 1.66 -27.59 16.97
C LEU A 408 1.42 -26.17 17.50
N LEU A 409 0.58 -26.02 18.52
CA LEU A 409 0.26 -24.74 19.17
C LEU A 409 1.30 -24.42 20.25
N ARG A 410 1.72 -25.40 21.06
CA ARG A 410 2.73 -25.19 22.11
C ARG A 410 4.07 -24.70 21.57
N LEU A 411 4.44 -25.08 20.34
CA LEU A 411 5.64 -24.54 19.69
C LEU A 411 5.61 -23.00 19.66
N TYR A 412 4.46 -22.43 19.29
CA TYR A 412 4.28 -20.98 19.18
C TYR A 412 4.08 -20.32 20.55
N GLU A 413 3.43 -21.02 21.49
CA GLU A 413 3.32 -20.59 22.89
C GLU A 413 4.71 -20.39 23.53
N ILE A 414 5.58 -21.40 23.44
CA ILE A 414 6.94 -21.34 23.97
C ILE A 414 7.75 -20.26 23.25
N ALA A 415 7.64 -20.18 21.92
CA ALA A 415 8.30 -19.13 21.14
C ALA A 415 7.86 -17.72 21.58
N SER A 416 6.56 -17.54 21.88
CA SER A 416 6.01 -16.26 22.35
C SER A 416 6.43 -15.92 23.78
N ARG A 417 6.37 -16.90 24.70
CA ARG A 417 6.65 -16.72 26.12
C ARG A 417 8.13 -16.38 26.36
N ASP A 418 9.01 -17.07 25.66
CA ASP A 418 10.46 -17.01 25.88
C ASP A 418 11.19 -16.14 24.83
N ASP A 419 10.44 -15.47 23.94
CA ASP A 419 10.94 -14.64 22.82
C ASP A 419 11.99 -15.37 21.95
N LEU A 420 11.68 -16.62 21.60
CA LEU A 420 12.57 -17.48 20.83
C LEU A 420 12.22 -17.49 19.33
N ALA A 421 13.25 -17.39 18.49
CA ALA A 421 13.10 -17.69 17.07
C ALA A 421 12.86 -19.19 16.86
N ILE A 422 11.95 -19.56 15.95
CA ILE A 422 11.66 -20.95 15.59
C ILE A 422 12.66 -21.39 14.52
N HIS A 423 13.25 -22.57 14.71
CA HIS A 423 14.18 -23.16 13.76
C HIS A 423 13.45 -23.54 12.46
N PRO A 424 14.00 -23.28 11.26
CA PRO A 424 13.32 -23.56 10.00
C PRO A 424 12.92 -25.03 9.80
N ASP A 425 13.70 -25.98 10.32
CA ASP A 425 13.30 -27.42 10.35
C ASP A 425 11.97 -27.65 11.10
N ALA A 426 11.75 -27.00 12.25
CA ALA A 426 10.50 -27.08 12.98
C ALA A 426 9.35 -26.44 12.19
N SER A 427 9.58 -25.26 11.59
CA SER A 427 8.59 -24.62 10.71
C SER A 427 8.21 -25.51 9.53
N ARG A 428 9.19 -26.15 8.88
CA ARG A 428 8.97 -27.11 7.79
C ARG A 428 8.12 -28.29 8.28
N LEU A 429 8.45 -28.84 9.46
CA LEU A 429 7.70 -29.95 10.04
C LEU A 429 6.26 -29.57 10.39
N VAL A 430 6.01 -28.34 10.87
CA VAL A 430 4.66 -27.81 11.09
C VAL A 430 3.87 -27.83 9.78
N THR A 431 4.42 -27.26 8.70
CA THR A 431 3.78 -27.24 7.37
C THR A 431 3.46 -28.66 6.86
N GLN A 432 4.37 -29.61 7.06
CA GLN A 432 4.16 -31.01 6.68
C GLN A 432 3.14 -31.74 7.57
N SER A 433 2.94 -31.25 8.79
CA SER A 433 2.07 -31.83 9.81
C SER A 433 0.69 -31.17 9.88
N LEU A 434 0.38 -30.19 9.04
CA LEU A 434 -0.93 -29.51 9.01
C LEU A 434 -2.13 -30.46 8.83
N ARG A 435 -1.91 -31.66 8.25
CA ARG A 435 -2.93 -32.71 8.16
C ARG A 435 -3.41 -33.24 9.52
N LEU A 436 -2.63 -33.04 10.59
CA LEU A 436 -2.99 -33.39 11.96
C LEU A 436 -3.98 -32.39 12.59
N VAL A 437 -4.23 -31.25 11.94
CA VAL A 437 -5.22 -30.26 12.40
C VAL A 437 -6.63 -30.72 12.01
N THR A 438 -7.11 -31.75 12.71
CA THR A 438 -8.42 -32.36 12.52
C THR A 438 -9.51 -31.61 13.32
N PRO A 439 -10.82 -31.94 13.15
CA PRO A 439 -11.85 -31.46 14.07
C PRO A 439 -11.54 -31.74 15.55
N GLN A 440 -10.87 -32.86 15.85
CA GLN A 440 -10.49 -33.24 17.21
C GLN A 440 -9.52 -32.22 17.81
N LEU A 441 -8.40 -31.91 17.15
CA LEU A 441 -7.46 -30.88 17.62
C LEU A 441 -8.12 -29.50 17.70
N ARG A 442 -8.99 -29.17 16.74
CA ARG A 442 -9.70 -27.88 16.74
C ARG A 442 -10.65 -27.72 17.93
N ASN A 443 -11.21 -28.80 18.46
CA ASN A 443 -12.11 -28.78 19.61
C ASN A 443 -11.40 -29.15 20.93
N ASP A 444 -10.09 -29.36 20.89
CA ASP A 444 -9.30 -29.68 22.07
C ASP A 444 -9.23 -28.47 23.03
N PRO A 445 -9.60 -28.62 24.32
CA PRO A 445 -9.61 -27.51 25.26
C PRO A 445 -8.23 -26.88 25.49
N ASP A 446 -7.16 -27.67 25.52
CA ASP A 446 -5.80 -27.17 25.72
C ASP A 446 -5.32 -26.40 24.50
N ALA A 447 -5.56 -26.90 23.29
CA ALA A 447 -5.22 -26.18 22.07
C ALA A 447 -5.92 -24.82 21.97
N ASN A 448 -7.20 -24.76 22.34
CA ASN A 448 -7.98 -23.52 22.36
C ASN A 448 -7.52 -22.55 23.46
N ARG A 449 -7.17 -23.06 24.65
CA ARG A 449 -6.56 -22.25 25.74
C ARG A 449 -5.26 -21.62 25.27
N ILE A 450 -4.34 -22.42 24.71
CA ILE A 450 -3.03 -21.94 24.21
C ILE A 450 -3.22 -20.89 23.12
N PHE A 451 -4.12 -21.13 22.16
CA PHE A 451 -4.37 -20.16 21.10
C PHE A 451 -4.87 -18.82 21.65
N LEU A 452 -5.76 -18.84 22.65
CA LEU A 452 -6.27 -17.63 23.26
C LEU A 452 -5.21 -16.89 24.10
N GLU A 453 -4.31 -17.61 24.76
CA GLU A 453 -3.16 -17.03 25.45
C GLU A 453 -2.22 -16.33 24.47
N ILE A 454 -1.93 -16.94 23.32
CA ILE A 454 -1.16 -16.31 22.24
C ILE A 454 -1.88 -15.06 21.72
N LEU A 455 -3.18 -15.15 21.43
CA LEU A 455 -3.97 -14.04 20.90
C LEU A 455 -4.00 -12.85 21.85
N THR A 456 -4.07 -13.12 23.16
CA THR A 456 -4.20 -12.09 24.21
C THR A 456 -2.88 -11.76 24.90
N ALA A 457 -1.74 -12.20 24.34
CA ALA A 457 -0.42 -11.90 24.89
C ALA A 457 -0.12 -10.40 24.80
N ARG A 458 0.41 -9.80 25.88
CA ARG A 458 0.80 -8.39 25.90
C ARG A 458 2.08 -8.10 25.09
N ARG A 459 2.90 -9.12 24.83
CA ARG A 459 4.18 -8.99 24.13
C ARG A 459 4.10 -9.64 22.75
N SER A 460 4.14 -8.79 21.72
CA SER A 460 4.31 -9.19 20.32
C SER A 460 3.40 -10.31 19.79
N PRO A 461 2.08 -10.34 20.10
CA PRO A 461 1.17 -11.35 19.55
C PRO A 461 1.13 -11.31 18.02
N GLU A 462 1.28 -10.12 17.42
CA GLU A 462 1.39 -9.94 15.97
C GLU A 462 2.45 -10.84 15.34
N ALA A 463 3.67 -10.85 15.91
CA ALA A 463 4.80 -11.60 15.35
C ALA A 463 4.59 -13.12 15.43
N VAL A 464 3.86 -13.59 16.44
CA VAL A 464 3.58 -15.02 16.62
C VAL A 464 2.43 -15.46 15.73
N LEU A 465 1.32 -14.71 15.72
CA LEU A 465 0.18 -14.95 14.84
C LEU A 465 0.58 -14.91 13.35
N ARG A 466 1.45 -13.97 12.98
CA ARG A 466 2.05 -13.90 11.64
C ARG A 466 2.82 -15.16 11.29
N ARG A 467 3.67 -15.66 12.20
CA ARG A 467 4.41 -16.91 11.99
C ARG A 467 3.48 -18.14 11.93
N MET A 468 2.38 -18.14 12.69
CA MET A 468 1.33 -19.17 12.59
C MET A 468 0.57 -19.09 11.26
N ASN A 469 0.36 -17.89 10.72
CA ASN A 469 -0.25 -17.68 9.41
C ASN A 469 0.68 -18.14 8.28
N GLU A 470 1.96 -17.77 8.35
CA GLU A 470 2.98 -18.14 7.36
C GLU A 470 3.21 -19.66 7.31
N SER A 471 3.11 -20.38 8.44
CA SER A 471 3.15 -21.86 8.43
C SER A 471 1.85 -22.51 7.96
N GLY A 472 0.77 -21.74 7.80
CA GLY A 472 -0.57 -22.23 7.48
C GLY A 472 -1.33 -22.83 8.68
N LEU A 473 -0.73 -22.87 9.87
CA LEU A 473 -1.35 -23.39 11.08
C LEU A 473 -2.59 -22.58 11.48
N LEU A 474 -2.50 -21.24 11.45
CA LEU A 474 -3.58 -20.35 11.87
C LEU A 474 -4.85 -20.59 11.05
N GLY A 475 -4.75 -20.58 9.73
CA GLY A 475 -5.88 -20.81 8.83
C GLY A 475 -6.45 -22.24 8.89
N LYS A 476 -5.64 -23.23 9.31
CA LYS A 476 -6.14 -24.61 9.55
C LYS A 476 -6.83 -24.74 10.91
N PHE A 477 -6.33 -24.05 11.93
CA PHE A 477 -6.90 -24.08 13.28
C PHE A 477 -8.18 -23.24 13.41
N VAL A 478 -8.25 -22.12 12.68
CA VAL A 478 -9.43 -21.25 12.53
C VAL A 478 -9.83 -21.23 11.04
N PRO A 479 -10.69 -22.16 10.58
CA PRO A 479 -11.01 -22.30 9.16
C PRO A 479 -11.57 -21.05 8.48
N ASP A 480 -12.36 -20.25 9.20
CA ASP A 480 -12.89 -18.98 8.68
C ASP A 480 -11.76 -17.98 8.41
N PHE A 481 -10.70 -17.96 9.24
CA PHE A 481 -9.50 -17.17 8.99
C PHE A 481 -8.78 -17.66 7.73
N GLY A 482 -8.69 -18.99 7.56
CA GLY A 482 -8.10 -19.61 6.37
C GLY A 482 -8.76 -19.21 5.04
N ARG A 483 -10.03 -18.76 5.06
CA ARG A 483 -10.73 -18.26 3.86
C ARG A 483 -10.26 -16.86 3.45
N VAL A 484 -9.94 -16.02 4.42
CA VAL A 484 -9.47 -14.63 4.22
C VAL A 484 -7.95 -14.51 4.06
N VAL A 485 -7.19 -15.60 4.23
CA VAL A 485 -5.75 -15.61 3.93
C VAL A 485 -5.48 -15.21 2.48
N ALA A 486 -4.56 -14.26 2.32
CA ALA A 486 -4.20 -13.67 1.02
C ALA A 486 -5.40 -13.05 0.27
N MET A 487 -6.46 -12.68 0.99
CA MET A 487 -7.60 -11.98 0.41
C MET A 487 -7.32 -10.49 0.37
N MET A 488 -7.14 -9.96 -0.83
CA MET A 488 -7.15 -8.53 -1.06
C MET A 488 -8.59 -8.04 -1.13
N GLN A 489 -8.87 -6.89 -0.51
CA GLN A 489 -10.04 -6.10 -0.86
C GLN A 489 -9.63 -5.15 -1.99
N PHE A 490 -10.32 -5.20 -3.12
CA PHE A 490 -10.11 -4.24 -4.19
C PHE A 490 -10.76 -2.90 -3.78
N ASN A 491 -10.16 -2.18 -2.84
CA ASN A 491 -10.50 -0.81 -2.43
C ASN A 491 -9.22 -0.06 -2.01
N MET A 492 -9.15 1.26 -2.24
CA MET A 492 -7.98 2.07 -1.89
C MET A 492 -7.79 2.29 -0.38
N TYR A 493 -8.73 1.83 0.46
CA TYR A 493 -8.68 2.07 1.89
C TYR A 493 -7.68 1.13 2.59
N HIS A 494 -7.58 -0.13 2.18
CA HIS A 494 -6.72 -1.10 2.84
C HIS A 494 -5.35 -1.17 2.17
N HIS A 495 -4.28 -0.96 2.94
CA HIS A 495 -2.92 -1.17 2.45
C HIS A 495 -2.51 -2.64 2.49
N TYR A 496 -3.25 -3.49 3.21
CA TYR A 496 -2.91 -4.89 3.46
C TYR A 496 -4.04 -5.87 3.08
N THR A 497 -3.71 -7.15 2.87
CA THR A 497 -4.73 -8.22 2.79
C THR A 497 -5.49 -8.36 4.11
N VAL A 498 -6.69 -8.93 4.08
CA VAL A 498 -7.57 -9.06 5.25
C VAL A 498 -6.88 -9.78 6.40
N ASP A 499 -6.22 -10.91 6.15
CA ASP A 499 -5.51 -11.67 7.18
C ASP A 499 -4.37 -10.88 7.83
N GLU A 500 -3.63 -10.11 7.03
CA GLU A 500 -2.57 -9.24 7.52
C GLU A 500 -3.11 -8.09 8.35
N HIS A 501 -4.19 -7.46 7.91
CA HIS A 501 -4.91 -6.41 8.63
C HIS A 501 -5.37 -6.89 10.00
N LEU A 502 -6.04 -8.05 10.07
CA LEU A 502 -6.49 -8.66 11.32
C LEU A 502 -5.33 -8.90 12.30
N ILE A 503 -4.21 -9.45 11.81
CA ILE A 503 -3.02 -9.72 12.65
C ILE A 503 -2.40 -8.41 13.16
N ARG A 504 -2.30 -7.40 12.29
CA ARG A 504 -1.76 -6.07 12.65
C ARG A 504 -2.65 -5.35 13.65
N ALA A 505 -3.98 -5.46 13.51
CA ALA A 505 -4.94 -4.89 14.46
C ALA A 505 -4.76 -5.47 15.87
N ILE A 506 -4.50 -6.78 15.98
CA ILE A 506 -4.12 -7.40 17.25
C ILE A 506 -2.81 -6.86 17.79
N GLY A 507 -1.82 -6.60 16.93
CA GLY A 507 -0.56 -5.94 17.31
C GLY A 507 -0.80 -4.55 17.92
N VAL A 508 -1.58 -3.72 17.26
CA VAL A 508 -1.95 -2.37 17.74
C VAL A 508 -2.71 -2.46 19.07
N LEU A 509 -3.69 -3.35 19.18
CA LEU A 509 -4.44 -3.55 20.43
C LEU A 509 -3.51 -3.96 21.58
N ALA A 510 -2.55 -4.84 21.32
CA ALA A 510 -1.56 -5.26 22.32
C ALA A 510 -0.63 -4.11 22.75
N GLU A 511 -0.27 -3.20 21.85
CA GLU A 511 0.50 -2.00 22.19
C GLU A 511 -0.31 -1.01 23.03
N ILE A 512 -1.60 -0.82 22.74
CA ILE A 512 -2.53 -0.02 23.57
C ILE A 512 -2.66 -0.64 24.97
N ASP A 513 -2.87 -1.95 25.05
CA ASP A 513 -3.01 -2.70 26.31
C ASP A 513 -1.70 -2.79 27.12
N ALA A 514 -0.57 -2.58 26.47
CA ALA A 514 0.74 -2.46 27.11
C ALA A 514 1.09 -1.02 27.53
N GLY A 515 0.28 -0.01 27.19
CA GLY A 515 0.55 1.39 27.48
C GLY A 515 1.56 2.07 26.54
N VAL A 516 1.98 1.40 25.46
CA VAL A 516 3.06 1.88 24.56
C VAL A 516 2.60 3.06 23.71
N LEU A 517 1.30 3.16 23.44
CA LEU A 517 0.71 4.13 22.51
C LEU A 517 0.00 5.31 23.20
N GLU A 518 0.31 5.60 24.46
CA GLU A 518 -0.35 6.65 25.26
C GLU A 518 -0.29 8.04 24.59
N THR A 519 0.86 8.41 24.03
CA THR A 519 1.06 9.72 23.39
C THR A 519 0.21 9.90 22.14
N GLU A 520 0.00 8.84 21.37
CA GLU A 520 -0.81 8.85 20.15
C GLU A 520 -2.31 8.66 20.43
N HIS A 521 -2.65 7.82 21.43
CA HIS A 521 -4.02 7.38 21.73
C HIS A 521 -4.33 7.47 23.24
N PRO A 522 -4.36 8.67 23.83
CA PRO A 522 -4.45 8.85 25.28
C PRO A 522 -5.74 8.26 25.86
N LEU A 523 -6.90 8.54 25.26
CA LEU A 523 -8.19 8.04 25.74
C LEU A 523 -8.27 6.50 25.69
N ALA A 524 -7.77 5.87 24.63
CA ALA A 524 -7.79 4.41 24.51
C ALA A 524 -6.90 3.76 25.59
N ASN A 525 -5.74 4.34 25.90
CA ASN A 525 -4.85 3.86 26.96
C ASN A 525 -5.43 4.10 28.36
N GLU A 526 -6.15 5.22 28.58
CA GLU A 526 -6.86 5.51 29.82
C GLU A 526 -8.00 4.50 30.09
N ILE A 527 -8.77 4.16 29.05
CA ILE A 527 -9.93 3.27 29.16
C ILE A 527 -9.53 1.80 29.28
N MET A 528 -8.49 1.37 28.57
CA MET A 528 -8.13 -0.04 28.43
C MET A 528 -7.99 -0.80 29.77
N PRO A 529 -7.34 -0.25 30.83
CA PRO A 529 -7.27 -0.89 32.14
C PRO A 529 -8.63 -1.07 32.84
N THR A 530 -9.66 -0.30 32.46
CA THR A 530 -11.00 -0.34 33.06
C THR A 530 -11.95 -1.34 32.39
N ILE A 531 -11.53 -1.97 31.28
CA ILE A 531 -12.34 -2.92 30.51
C ILE A 531 -12.43 -4.26 31.23
N THR A 532 -13.64 -4.75 31.45
CA THR A 532 -13.88 -6.06 32.08
C THR A 532 -13.74 -7.20 31.06
N ASN A 533 -14.25 -7.01 29.85
CA ASN A 533 -14.32 -8.05 28.81
C ASN A 533 -13.11 -8.06 27.86
N ARG A 534 -11.89 -7.96 28.40
CA ARG A 534 -10.63 -7.95 27.61
C ARG A 534 -10.53 -9.13 26.64
N ARG A 535 -10.84 -10.36 27.06
CA ARG A 535 -10.79 -11.54 26.18
C ARG A 535 -11.76 -11.42 24.99
N ALA A 536 -12.95 -10.88 25.22
CA ALA A 536 -13.94 -10.67 24.16
C ALA A 536 -13.47 -9.62 23.14
N LEU A 537 -12.79 -8.55 23.60
CA LEU A 537 -12.22 -7.52 22.72
C LEU A 537 -11.22 -8.08 21.72
N TYR A 538 -10.24 -8.86 22.20
CA TYR A 538 -9.23 -9.48 21.33
C TYR A 538 -9.85 -10.48 20.33
N VAL A 539 -10.81 -11.28 20.79
CA VAL A 539 -11.53 -12.21 19.89
C VAL A 539 -12.35 -11.43 18.88
N ALA A 540 -13.08 -10.38 19.29
CA ALA A 540 -13.85 -9.55 18.37
C ALA A 540 -12.95 -8.88 17.32
N LEU A 541 -11.81 -8.31 17.72
CA LEU A 541 -10.89 -7.67 16.79
C LEU A 541 -10.25 -8.65 15.81
N LEU A 542 -9.98 -9.91 16.21
CA LEU A 542 -9.53 -10.94 15.27
C LEU A 542 -10.64 -11.30 14.24
N LEU A 543 -11.90 -11.11 14.60
CA LEU A 543 -13.06 -11.58 13.83
C LEU A 543 -13.81 -10.47 13.08
N HIS A 544 -13.55 -9.19 13.34
CA HIS A 544 -14.35 -8.07 12.81
C HIS A 544 -14.53 -8.13 11.28
N ASP A 545 -13.46 -8.50 10.57
CA ASP A 545 -13.41 -8.61 9.11
C ASP A 545 -13.34 -10.04 8.56
N ILE A 546 -13.47 -11.07 9.40
CA ILE A 546 -13.20 -12.47 9.01
C ILE A 546 -14.18 -13.03 7.97
N ALA A 547 -15.34 -12.38 7.82
CA ALA A 547 -16.38 -12.78 6.88
C ALA A 547 -16.36 -12.02 5.56
N LYS A 548 -15.34 -11.17 5.31
CA LYS A 548 -15.19 -10.48 4.03
C LYS A 548 -15.11 -11.47 2.85
N GLY A 549 -15.68 -11.07 1.71
CA GLY A 549 -15.83 -11.90 0.52
C GLY A 549 -17.03 -12.87 0.52
N ARG A 550 -17.95 -12.76 1.50
CA ARG A 550 -19.26 -13.43 1.47
C ARG A 550 -20.31 -12.56 0.77
N ILE A 551 -21.43 -13.18 0.36
CA ILE A 551 -22.55 -12.50 -0.33
C ILE A 551 -23.33 -11.59 0.62
N GLU A 552 -23.47 -12.04 1.86
CA GLU A 552 -24.11 -11.32 2.96
C GLU A 552 -23.19 -10.26 3.57
N ASP A 553 -23.78 -9.33 4.31
CA ASP A 553 -23.02 -8.34 5.08
C ASP A 553 -22.00 -9.03 6.01
N HIS A 554 -20.75 -8.58 5.90
CA HIS A 554 -19.62 -9.19 6.60
C HIS A 554 -19.69 -9.02 8.12
N SER A 555 -20.26 -7.94 8.64
CA SER A 555 -20.40 -7.72 10.08
C SER A 555 -21.40 -8.71 10.67
N VAL A 556 -22.56 -8.88 10.02
CA VAL A 556 -23.59 -9.86 10.44
C VAL A 556 -23.07 -11.30 10.32
N ALA A 557 -22.39 -11.62 9.21
CA ALA A 557 -21.78 -12.92 9.00
C ALA A 557 -20.66 -13.20 10.01
N GLY A 558 -19.83 -12.20 10.30
CA GLY A 558 -18.77 -12.22 11.30
C GLY A 558 -19.32 -12.48 12.69
N ALA A 559 -20.42 -11.82 13.08
CA ALA A 559 -21.07 -12.02 14.37
C ALA A 559 -21.53 -13.48 14.56
N ARG A 560 -22.07 -14.12 13.51
CA ARG A 560 -22.41 -15.54 13.57
C ARG A 560 -21.20 -16.46 13.69
N ILE A 561 -20.07 -16.10 13.08
CA ILE A 561 -18.80 -16.82 13.26
C ILE A 561 -18.33 -16.66 14.71
N ALA A 562 -18.41 -15.44 15.28
CA ALA A 562 -18.06 -15.16 16.67
C ALA A 562 -18.90 -16.01 17.64
N ARG A 563 -20.22 -16.07 17.46
CA ARG A 563 -21.12 -16.92 18.28
C ARG A 563 -20.74 -18.40 18.27
N LYS A 564 -20.16 -18.89 17.17
CA LYS A 564 -19.70 -20.28 17.05
C LYS A 564 -18.29 -20.49 17.60
N LEU A 565 -17.38 -19.55 17.38
CA LEU A 565 -15.96 -19.69 17.67
C LEU A 565 -15.62 -19.32 19.12
N ALA A 566 -16.26 -18.29 19.69
CA ALA A 566 -15.97 -17.82 21.03
C ALA A 566 -16.17 -18.91 22.12
N PRO A 567 -17.27 -19.71 22.12
CA PRO A 567 -17.41 -20.81 23.07
C PRO A 567 -16.32 -21.88 22.92
N ARG A 568 -15.90 -22.17 21.67
CA ARG A 568 -14.78 -23.10 21.38
C ARG A 568 -13.47 -22.61 21.99
N LEU A 569 -13.26 -21.30 22.05
CA LEU A 569 -12.11 -20.66 22.70
C LEU A 569 -12.26 -20.52 24.24
N GLY A 570 -13.34 -21.04 24.82
CA GLY A 570 -13.60 -20.99 26.26
C GLY A 570 -14.05 -19.61 26.76
N LEU A 571 -14.73 -18.81 25.92
CA LEU A 571 -15.44 -17.61 26.37
C LEU A 571 -16.78 -18.00 27.00
N THR A 572 -17.21 -17.23 28.00
CA THR A 572 -18.56 -17.38 28.57
C THR A 572 -19.64 -16.93 27.59
N GLU A 573 -20.91 -17.21 27.88
CA GLU A 573 -22.04 -16.74 27.06
C GLU A 573 -22.07 -15.21 26.95
N GLY A 574 -21.89 -14.49 28.07
CA GLY A 574 -21.83 -13.03 28.06
C GLY A 574 -20.64 -12.48 27.26
N GLN A 575 -19.48 -13.13 27.34
CA GLN A 575 -18.30 -12.74 26.53
C GLN A 575 -18.52 -13.04 25.05
N THR A 576 -19.21 -14.13 24.72
CA THR A 576 -19.53 -14.54 23.36
C THR A 576 -20.47 -13.53 22.70
N GLU A 577 -21.55 -13.15 23.38
CA GLU A 577 -22.47 -12.14 22.84
C GLU A 577 -21.82 -10.75 22.78
N THR A 578 -20.96 -10.39 23.74
CA THR A 578 -20.17 -9.15 23.65
C THR A 578 -19.26 -9.16 22.43
N ALA A 579 -18.53 -10.25 22.17
CA ALA A 579 -17.66 -10.34 21.00
C ALA A 579 -18.46 -10.32 19.69
N ALA A 580 -19.60 -11.01 19.63
CA ALA A 580 -20.47 -11.01 18.46
C ALA A 580 -21.06 -9.62 18.18
N TRP A 581 -21.52 -8.92 19.22
CA TRP A 581 -22.02 -7.55 19.12
C TRP A 581 -20.93 -6.59 18.63
N LEU A 582 -19.70 -6.70 19.17
CA LEU A 582 -18.57 -5.88 18.71
C LEU A 582 -18.26 -6.12 17.23
N VAL A 583 -18.29 -7.37 16.76
CA VAL A 583 -18.09 -7.69 15.34
C VAL A 583 -19.23 -7.15 14.47
N GLU A 584 -20.47 -7.21 14.95
CA GLU A 584 -21.64 -6.70 14.21
C GLU A 584 -21.60 -5.18 14.06
N HIS A 585 -21.17 -4.47 15.11
CA HIS A 585 -21.21 -3.01 15.21
C HIS A 585 -19.83 -2.34 15.02
N HIS A 586 -18.80 -3.06 14.56
CA HIS A 586 -17.42 -2.55 14.54
C HIS A 586 -17.24 -1.28 13.68
N LEU A 587 -18.10 -1.06 12.68
CA LEU A 587 -18.05 0.13 11.83
C LEU A 587 -18.82 1.32 12.42
N ASP A 588 -19.78 1.10 13.33
CA ASP A 588 -20.76 2.10 13.74
C ASP A 588 -20.10 3.33 14.34
N MET A 589 -19.13 3.16 15.23
CA MET A 589 -18.47 4.28 15.86
C MET A 589 -17.67 5.11 14.85
N SER A 590 -16.95 4.44 13.93
CA SER A 590 -16.18 5.12 12.90
C SER A 590 -17.08 5.88 11.91
N THR A 591 -18.22 5.28 11.55
CA THR A 591 -19.21 5.87 10.64
C THR A 591 -19.88 7.06 11.31
N VAL A 592 -20.39 6.91 12.54
CA VAL A 592 -21.07 8.01 13.26
C VAL A 592 -20.11 9.16 13.51
N ALA A 593 -18.88 8.89 13.98
CA ALA A 593 -17.90 9.93 14.26
C ALA A 593 -17.53 10.77 13.02
N GLN A 594 -17.47 10.15 11.83
CA GLN A 594 -17.01 10.81 10.61
C GLN A 594 -18.13 11.36 9.72
N SER A 595 -19.34 10.80 9.79
CA SER A 595 -20.45 11.13 8.86
C SER A 595 -21.64 11.82 9.49
N ARG A 596 -21.66 12.03 10.81
CA ARG A 596 -22.81 12.63 11.52
C ARG A 596 -22.40 13.85 12.34
N ASP A 597 -23.37 14.72 12.58
CA ASP A 597 -23.20 15.88 13.46
C ASP A 597 -23.22 15.44 14.93
N LEU A 598 -22.03 15.42 15.54
CA LEU A 598 -21.83 15.10 16.96
C LEU A 598 -22.40 16.17 17.91
N GLY A 599 -22.73 17.35 17.39
CA GLY A 599 -23.42 18.40 18.14
C GLY A 599 -24.95 18.25 18.15
N ASP A 600 -25.53 17.34 17.34
CA ASP A 600 -26.97 17.05 17.38
C ASP A 600 -27.26 16.01 18.49
N PRO A 601 -28.04 16.36 19.54
CA PRO A 601 -28.40 15.42 20.59
C PRO A 601 -29.05 14.15 20.07
N LYS A 602 -29.80 14.23 18.95
CA LYS A 602 -30.46 13.05 18.38
C LYS A 602 -29.45 12.03 17.86
N THR A 603 -28.33 12.48 17.31
CA THR A 603 -27.21 11.63 16.90
C THR A 603 -26.65 10.87 18.11
N ILE A 604 -26.36 11.60 19.19
CA ILE A 604 -25.76 11.03 20.41
C ILE A 604 -26.74 10.07 21.10
N GLU A 605 -28.03 10.43 21.22
CA GLU A 605 -29.07 9.56 21.77
C GLU A 605 -29.24 8.27 20.95
N SER A 606 -29.22 8.38 19.61
CA SER A 606 -29.34 7.21 18.74
C SER A 606 -28.14 6.29 18.85
N PHE A 607 -26.92 6.84 18.91
CA PHE A 607 -25.71 6.05 19.12
C PHE A 607 -25.67 5.42 20.52
N ALA A 608 -26.06 6.17 21.57
CA ALA A 608 -26.20 5.66 22.92
C ALA A 608 -27.21 4.50 22.99
N ALA A 609 -28.32 4.59 22.25
CA ALA A 609 -29.31 3.51 22.15
C ALA A 609 -28.76 2.24 21.47
N THR A 610 -27.86 2.38 20.51
CA THR A 610 -27.14 1.24 19.89
C THR A 610 -26.14 0.62 20.86
N VAL A 611 -25.32 1.43 21.52
CA VAL A 611 -24.23 0.97 22.39
C VAL A 611 -24.74 0.45 23.75
N GLN A 612 -25.82 1.04 24.28
CA GLN A 612 -26.59 0.66 25.48
C GLN A 612 -25.85 0.74 26.83
N THR A 613 -24.55 0.46 26.88
CA THR A 613 -23.79 0.35 28.15
C THR A 613 -22.42 0.99 28.03
N LEU A 614 -21.89 1.49 29.16
CA LEU A 614 -20.56 2.08 29.21
C LEU A 614 -19.46 1.08 28.83
N GLU A 615 -19.60 -0.19 29.22
CA GLU A 615 -18.65 -1.26 28.85
C GLU A 615 -18.59 -1.45 27.32
N ARG A 616 -19.73 -1.50 26.63
CA ARG A 616 -19.76 -1.59 25.15
C ARG A 616 -19.16 -0.36 24.48
N LEU A 617 -19.39 0.84 25.03
CA LEU A 617 -18.81 2.09 24.53
C LEU A 617 -17.28 2.05 24.57
N LYS A 618 -16.72 1.63 25.72
CA LYS A 618 -15.28 1.46 25.93
C LYS A 618 -14.68 0.44 24.98
N LEU A 619 -15.29 -0.73 24.87
CA LEU A 619 -14.84 -1.81 23.97
C LEU A 619 -14.85 -1.37 22.50
N LEU A 620 -15.95 -0.73 22.06
CA LEU A 620 -16.10 -0.29 20.67
C LEU A 620 -15.11 0.80 20.31
N LEU A 621 -14.82 1.75 21.22
CA LEU A 621 -13.80 2.77 21.01
C LEU A 621 -12.42 2.13 20.81
N VAL A 622 -11.99 1.27 21.72
CA VAL A 622 -10.65 0.65 21.62
C VAL A 622 -10.53 -0.22 20.37
N LEU A 623 -11.58 -0.97 20.02
CA LEU A 623 -11.63 -1.75 18.78
C LEU A 623 -11.47 -0.83 17.55
N THR A 624 -12.25 0.26 17.49
CA THR A 624 -12.24 1.21 16.38
C THR A 624 -10.88 1.88 16.20
N VAL A 625 -10.24 2.27 17.32
CA VAL A 625 -8.89 2.87 17.30
C VAL A 625 -7.86 1.87 16.76
N ALA A 626 -7.89 0.63 17.25
CA ALA A 626 -6.97 -0.41 16.81
C ALA A 626 -7.15 -0.76 15.33
N ASP A 627 -8.40 -0.84 14.87
CA ASP A 627 -8.75 -1.10 13.48
C ASP A 627 -8.23 -0.01 12.54
N ILE A 628 -8.61 1.26 12.76
CA ILE A 628 -8.21 2.39 11.90
C ILE A 628 -6.67 2.54 11.84
N LYS A 629 -5.96 2.34 12.97
CA LYS A 629 -4.49 2.41 13.00
C LYS A 629 -3.84 1.21 12.27
N ALA A 630 -4.48 0.05 12.25
CA ALA A 630 -3.97 -1.13 11.56
C ALA A 630 -4.04 -1.01 10.03
N VAL A 631 -5.00 -0.26 9.48
CA VAL A 631 -5.23 -0.11 8.04
C VAL A 631 -3.96 0.29 7.27
N GLY A 632 -3.19 1.26 7.77
CA GLY A 632 -1.96 1.71 7.12
C GLY A 632 -1.44 3.08 7.56
N PRO A 633 -0.21 3.44 7.18
CA PRO A 633 0.35 4.77 7.42
C PRO A 633 -0.51 5.87 6.79
N GLY A 634 -0.72 6.96 7.52
CA GLY A 634 -1.49 8.13 7.06
C GLY A 634 -3.02 8.01 7.15
N VAL A 635 -3.57 6.84 7.50
CA VAL A 635 -5.02 6.64 7.65
C VAL A 635 -5.54 7.23 8.96
N TRP A 636 -4.82 6.98 10.06
CA TRP A 636 -5.09 7.64 11.34
C TRP A 636 -4.49 9.05 11.35
N ASN A 637 -5.27 10.02 11.77
CA ASN A 637 -4.84 11.39 12.03
C ASN A 637 -5.51 11.92 13.31
N GLY A 638 -4.96 12.99 13.89
CA GLY A 638 -5.48 13.51 15.16
C GLY A 638 -6.90 14.05 15.07
N TRP A 639 -7.35 14.45 13.89
CA TRP A 639 -8.73 14.83 13.60
C TRP A 639 -9.71 13.67 13.83
N LYS A 640 -9.47 12.50 13.22
CA LYS A 640 -10.27 11.29 13.47
C LYS A 640 -10.24 10.90 14.95
N GLY A 641 -9.08 11.01 15.59
CA GLY A 641 -8.95 10.80 17.03
C GLY A 641 -9.83 11.75 17.84
N GLN A 642 -9.92 13.04 17.46
CA GLN A 642 -10.78 14.01 18.13
C GLN A 642 -12.27 13.68 17.96
N LEU A 643 -12.71 13.32 16.76
CA LEU A 643 -14.11 12.93 16.51
C LEU A 643 -14.54 11.73 17.37
N LEU A 644 -13.68 10.71 17.48
CA LEU A 644 -13.93 9.55 18.33
C LEU A 644 -13.98 9.92 19.82
N ARG A 645 -13.10 10.81 20.30
CA ARG A 645 -13.13 11.31 21.68
C ARG A 645 -14.42 12.09 21.97
N THR A 646 -14.80 13.00 21.07
CA THR A 646 -16.04 13.79 21.21
C THR A 646 -17.26 12.88 21.29
N LEU A 647 -17.38 11.92 20.37
CA LEU A 647 -18.48 10.95 20.39
C LEU A 647 -18.49 10.13 21.69
N TYR A 648 -17.33 9.66 22.15
CA TYR A 648 -17.23 8.93 23.42
C TYR A 648 -17.77 9.74 24.60
N TYR A 649 -17.28 10.96 24.83
CA TYR A 649 -17.67 11.76 25.99
C TYR A 649 -19.12 12.21 25.96
N GLU A 650 -19.65 12.65 24.81
CA GLU A 650 -21.06 13.04 24.72
C GLU A 650 -21.99 11.82 24.92
N THR A 651 -21.58 10.63 24.46
CA THR A 651 -22.35 9.39 24.68
C THR A 651 -22.28 8.92 26.13
N GLU A 652 -21.11 9.05 26.77
CA GLU A 652 -20.91 8.71 28.19
C GLU A 652 -21.86 9.49 29.11
N ILE A 653 -22.06 10.79 28.83
CA ILE A 653 -23.01 11.65 29.56
C ILE A 653 -24.45 11.12 29.46
N VAL A 654 -24.88 10.72 28.25
CA VAL A 654 -26.23 10.17 28.03
C VAL A 654 -26.41 8.84 28.76
N LEU A 655 -25.42 7.95 28.68
CA LEU A 655 -25.46 6.65 29.36
C LEU A 655 -25.42 6.77 30.90
N ALA A 656 -24.86 7.86 31.43
CA ALA A 656 -24.85 8.17 32.85
C ALA A 656 -26.17 8.80 33.37
N GLY A 657 -27.17 9.05 32.51
CA GLY A 657 -28.52 9.50 32.89
C GLY A 657 -28.81 11.01 32.76
N GLY A 658 -27.99 11.77 32.03
CA GLY A 658 -28.22 13.20 31.79
C GLY A 658 -29.45 13.48 30.92
N HIS A 659 -30.39 14.31 31.40
CA HIS A 659 -31.57 14.74 30.62
C HIS A 659 -31.20 15.94 29.71
N SER A 660 -31.11 15.69 28.40
CA SER A 660 -30.45 16.53 27.39
C SER A 660 -31.02 17.95 27.16
N VAL A 661 -32.25 18.25 27.56
CA VAL A 661 -32.91 19.54 27.24
C VAL A 661 -32.66 20.62 28.29
N ILE A 662 -32.67 20.29 29.59
CA ILE A 662 -32.45 21.25 30.68
C ILE A 662 -30.96 21.64 30.76
N GLU A 663 -30.06 20.71 30.47
CA GLU A 663 -28.61 20.96 30.45
C GLU A 663 -28.15 21.85 29.28
N ARG A 664 -28.86 21.88 28.15
CA ARG A 664 -28.43 22.69 26.98
C ARG A 664 -28.39 24.18 27.29
N LYS A 665 -29.41 24.69 27.99
CA LYS A 665 -29.46 26.10 28.41
C LYS A 665 -28.34 26.40 29.40
N ALA A 666 -28.14 25.53 30.39
CA ALA A 666 -27.06 25.65 31.37
C ALA A 666 -25.66 25.55 30.73
N ARG A 667 -25.46 24.72 29.69
CA ARG A 667 -24.21 24.63 28.93
C ARG A 667 -23.93 25.91 28.15
N VAL A 668 -24.95 26.49 27.51
CA VAL A 668 -24.83 27.78 26.80
C VAL A 668 -24.45 28.87 27.79
N GLU A 669 -25.17 28.98 28.91
CA GLU A 669 -24.88 29.96 29.97
C GLU A 669 -23.45 29.79 30.51
N LYS A 670 -23.03 28.56 30.84
CA LYS A 670 -21.66 28.26 31.29
C LYS A 670 -20.58 28.65 30.27
N LYS A 671 -20.85 28.47 28.97
CA LYS A 671 -19.95 28.87 27.89
C LYS A 671 -19.88 30.39 27.76
N GLN A 672 -21.03 31.06 27.82
CA GLN A 672 -21.11 32.53 27.82
C GLN A 672 -20.37 33.12 29.02
N ASP A 673 -20.55 32.57 30.22
CA ASP A 673 -19.83 32.99 31.43
C ASP A 673 -18.32 32.76 31.31
N GLY A 674 -17.91 31.61 30.79
CA GLY A 674 -16.51 31.30 30.52
C GLY A 674 -15.88 32.28 29.53
N LEU A 675 -16.60 32.66 28.48
CA LEU A 675 -16.14 33.67 27.52
C LEU A 675 -16.13 35.07 28.13
N LYS A 676 -17.14 35.45 28.93
CA LYS A 676 -17.17 36.73 29.66
C LYS A 676 -15.92 36.91 30.53
N ALA A 677 -15.47 35.85 31.18
CA ALA A 677 -14.25 35.84 31.99
C ALA A 677 -12.98 36.02 31.14
N ARG A 678 -12.92 35.42 29.95
CA ARG A 678 -11.77 35.55 29.03
C ARG A 678 -11.70 36.89 28.31
N LEU A 679 -12.83 37.56 28.12
CA LEU A 679 -12.93 38.90 27.53
C LEU A 679 -12.99 40.01 28.59
N ALA A 680 -12.42 39.81 29.78
CA ALA A 680 -12.46 40.79 30.86
C ALA A 680 -11.83 42.15 30.51
N ASP A 681 -11.00 42.20 29.46
CA ASP A 681 -10.42 43.41 28.89
C ASP A 681 -11.41 44.26 28.06
N TRP A 682 -12.62 43.75 27.78
CA TRP A 682 -13.67 44.45 27.05
C TRP A 682 -14.65 45.11 28.04
N ASP A 683 -15.20 46.27 27.66
CA ASP A 683 -16.29 46.87 28.41
C ASP A 683 -17.54 45.96 28.41
N GLU A 684 -18.40 46.15 29.41
CA GLU A 684 -19.59 45.30 29.60
C GLU A 684 -20.56 45.36 28.42
N ALA A 685 -20.77 46.55 27.86
CA ALA A 685 -21.64 46.75 26.71
C ALA A 685 -21.16 45.98 25.47
N ALA A 686 -19.85 46.02 25.17
CA ALA A 686 -19.23 45.30 24.06
C ALA A 686 -19.28 43.79 24.27
N ARG A 687 -19.10 43.30 25.51
CA ARG A 687 -19.25 41.88 25.84
C ARG A 687 -20.67 41.41 25.59
N ASP A 688 -21.67 42.10 26.14
CA ASP A 688 -23.08 41.70 25.99
C ASP A 688 -23.56 41.83 24.53
N ALA A 689 -23.08 42.85 23.81
CA ALA A 689 -23.32 42.98 22.37
C ALA A 689 -22.78 41.77 21.61
N TYR A 690 -21.56 41.31 21.89
CA TYR A 690 -21.00 40.14 21.21
C TYR A 690 -21.73 38.83 21.58
N LEU A 691 -22.07 38.64 22.85
CA LEU A 691 -22.76 37.43 23.31
C LEU A 691 -24.17 37.28 22.71
N SER A 692 -24.85 38.40 22.43
CA SER A 692 -26.17 38.38 21.80
C SER A 692 -26.14 38.10 20.30
N ARG A 693 -24.97 38.17 19.64
CA ARG A 693 -24.84 37.96 18.19
C ARG A 693 -24.92 36.51 17.75
N HIS A 694 -24.78 35.56 18.66
CA HIS A 694 -24.64 34.14 18.33
C HIS A 694 -25.84 33.32 18.77
N TYR A 695 -26.36 32.50 17.86
CA TYR A 695 -27.41 31.53 18.18
C TYR A 695 -26.90 30.40 19.08
N PRO A 696 -27.78 29.69 19.82
CA PRO A 696 -27.40 28.58 20.72
C PRO A 696 -26.51 27.49 20.09
N ALA A 697 -26.57 27.28 18.77
CA ALA A 697 -25.75 26.29 18.09
C ALA A 697 -24.24 26.60 18.17
N TYR A 698 -23.86 27.86 18.02
CA TYR A 698 -22.47 28.33 18.12
C TYR A 698 -21.89 28.06 19.51
N TRP A 699 -22.63 28.43 20.56
CA TRP A 699 -22.21 28.28 21.96
C TRP A 699 -21.90 26.83 22.34
N ILE A 700 -22.61 25.89 21.73
CA ILE A 700 -22.48 24.46 22.02
C ILE A 700 -21.31 23.86 21.26
N LYS A 701 -21.17 24.19 19.97
CA LYS A 701 -20.20 23.58 19.06
C LYS A 701 -18.79 24.14 19.23
N VAL A 702 -18.65 25.42 19.52
CA VAL A 702 -17.34 26.09 19.58
C VAL A 702 -16.78 26.04 21.01
N ASP A 703 -15.49 25.73 21.16
CA ASP A 703 -14.85 25.75 22.48
C ASP A 703 -14.61 27.19 22.97
N VAL A 704 -14.43 27.39 24.29
CA VAL A 704 -14.36 28.76 24.84
C VAL A 704 -13.10 29.49 24.38
N ALA A 705 -12.00 28.77 24.10
CA ALA A 705 -10.78 29.38 23.63
C ALA A 705 -10.95 29.88 22.19
N GLU A 706 -11.59 29.09 21.34
CA GLU A 706 -11.90 29.45 19.96
C GLU A 706 -12.97 30.55 19.89
N GLN A 707 -13.96 30.51 20.80
CA GLN A 707 -14.94 31.59 20.95
C GLN A 707 -14.28 32.95 21.24
N GLU A 708 -13.21 32.96 22.04
CA GLU A 708 -12.42 34.16 22.30
C GLU A 708 -11.70 34.66 21.05
N LYS A 709 -11.05 33.75 20.30
CA LYS A 709 -10.38 34.11 19.04
C LYS A 709 -11.36 34.70 18.04
N HIS A 710 -12.52 34.06 17.89
CA HIS A 710 -13.62 34.55 17.07
C HIS A 710 -14.07 35.96 17.46
N ALA A 711 -14.23 36.22 18.76
CA ALA A 711 -14.62 37.53 19.26
C ALA A 711 -13.58 38.60 18.89
N ARG A 712 -12.30 38.30 19.15
CA ARG A 712 -11.19 39.21 18.85
C ARG A 712 -11.01 39.42 17.34
N PHE A 713 -11.15 38.36 16.54
CA PHE A 713 -11.09 38.42 15.08
C PHE A 713 -12.19 39.31 14.50
N LEU A 714 -13.43 39.12 14.95
CA LEU A 714 -14.58 39.90 14.49
C LEU A 714 -14.44 41.38 14.88
N ARG A 715 -14.08 41.67 16.13
CA ARG A 715 -13.81 43.05 16.59
C ARG A 715 -12.70 43.73 15.82
N ARG A 716 -11.62 43.00 15.49
CA ARG A 716 -10.52 43.51 14.67
C ARG A 716 -10.98 43.83 13.26
N ALA A 717 -11.71 42.93 12.62
CA ALA A 717 -12.22 43.15 11.26
C ALA A 717 -13.16 44.37 11.20
N GLU A 718 -14.02 44.55 12.21
CA GLU A 718 -14.88 45.73 12.34
C GLU A 718 -14.08 47.02 12.51
N ALA A 719 -13.06 47.02 13.38
CA ALA A 719 -12.19 48.18 13.58
C ALA A 719 -11.41 48.56 12.29
N GLU A 720 -11.06 47.57 11.47
CA GLU A 720 -10.40 47.76 10.17
C GLU A 720 -11.40 48.08 9.03
N GLY A 721 -12.71 48.12 9.31
CA GLY A 721 -13.76 48.35 8.31
C GLY A 721 -13.88 47.24 7.26
N ARG A 722 -13.41 46.03 7.57
CA ARG A 722 -13.42 44.89 6.64
C ARG A 722 -14.71 44.10 6.76
N THR A 723 -15.49 44.08 5.69
CA THR A 723 -16.70 43.22 5.58
C THR A 723 -16.37 41.79 5.20
N THR A 724 -15.17 41.53 4.68
CA THR A 724 -14.68 40.17 4.39
C THR A 724 -13.24 40.02 4.88
N ALA A 725 -13.02 39.01 5.72
CA ALA A 725 -11.72 38.73 6.32
C ALA A 725 -11.54 37.23 6.57
N THR A 726 -10.29 36.80 6.65
CA THR A 726 -9.91 35.42 6.97
C THR A 726 -8.86 35.36 8.08
N LEU A 727 -8.92 34.30 8.90
CA LEU A 727 -7.94 33.94 9.91
C LEU A 727 -7.46 32.51 9.65
N VAL A 728 -6.16 32.26 9.79
CA VAL A 728 -5.52 30.98 9.50
C VAL A 728 -4.78 30.47 10.73
N GLU A 729 -5.04 29.23 11.13
CA GLU A 729 -4.38 28.59 12.28
C GLU A 729 -4.04 27.13 11.97
N THR A 730 -2.80 26.71 12.25
CA THR A 730 -2.35 25.33 12.06
C THR A 730 -2.44 24.53 13.35
N ASP A 731 -2.96 23.30 13.27
CA ASP A 731 -2.96 22.34 14.38
C ASP A 731 -2.24 21.06 13.95
N GLN A 732 -0.97 20.94 14.34
CA GLN A 732 -0.13 19.80 13.99
C GLN A 732 -0.64 18.50 14.63
N PHE A 733 -1.17 18.57 15.86
CA PHE A 733 -1.67 17.41 16.57
C PHE A 733 -2.92 16.86 15.91
N ARG A 734 -3.88 17.72 15.54
CA ARG A 734 -5.09 17.31 14.80
C ARG A 734 -4.81 17.01 13.32
N GLY A 735 -3.69 17.48 12.77
CA GLY A 735 -3.33 17.26 11.37
C GLY A 735 -4.16 18.11 10.40
N VAL A 736 -4.65 19.27 10.86
CA VAL A 736 -5.52 20.17 10.09
C VAL A 736 -5.03 21.61 10.15
N THR A 737 -5.52 22.42 9.21
CA THR A 737 -5.39 23.88 9.22
C THR A 737 -6.79 24.48 9.21
N ALA A 738 -7.11 25.28 10.21
CA ALA A 738 -8.38 25.97 10.33
C ALA A 738 -8.34 27.30 9.57
N LEU A 739 -9.37 27.54 8.76
CA LEU A 739 -9.61 28.79 8.04
C LEU A 739 -10.92 29.36 8.59
N THR A 740 -10.85 30.41 9.41
CA THR A 740 -12.04 31.12 9.90
C THR A 740 -12.35 32.28 8.98
N ILE A 741 -13.57 32.35 8.46
CA ILE A 741 -14.02 33.29 7.43
C ILE A 741 -15.11 34.17 8.01
N LEU A 742 -14.93 35.48 7.87
CA LEU A 742 -15.94 36.49 8.11
C LEU A 742 -16.43 37.05 6.77
N ALA A 743 -17.74 37.03 6.52
CA ALA A 743 -18.35 37.61 5.32
C ALA A 743 -19.83 37.95 5.53
N PRO A 744 -20.47 38.82 4.71
CA PRO A 744 -21.91 38.97 4.71
C PRO A 744 -22.58 37.68 4.21
N ASP A 745 -23.65 37.24 4.88
CA ASP A 745 -24.38 36.04 4.44
C ASP A 745 -25.08 36.28 3.11
N HIS A 746 -24.94 35.33 2.18
CA HIS A 746 -25.66 35.35 0.92
C HIS A 746 -25.82 33.94 0.34
N PRO A 747 -26.83 33.70 -0.53
CA PRO A 747 -27.00 32.40 -1.16
C PRO A 747 -25.73 31.93 -1.87
N ARG A 748 -25.35 30.66 -1.63
CA ARG A 748 -24.18 29.97 -2.20
C ARG A 748 -22.82 30.39 -1.62
N LEU A 749 -22.77 31.07 -0.48
CA LEU A 749 -21.50 31.40 0.20
C LEU A 749 -20.60 30.17 0.40
N LEU A 750 -21.14 29.07 0.94
CA LEU A 750 -20.39 27.83 1.14
C LEU A 750 -19.88 27.21 -0.18
N ALA A 751 -20.64 27.33 -1.26
CA ALA A 751 -20.18 26.89 -2.59
C ALA A 751 -18.99 27.75 -3.06
N ILE A 752 -18.98 29.05 -2.78
CA ILE A 752 -17.83 29.90 -3.08
C ILE A 752 -16.60 29.47 -2.29
N ILE A 753 -16.75 29.26 -0.99
CA ILE A 753 -15.65 28.87 -0.10
C ILE A 753 -15.07 27.51 -0.50
N THR A 754 -15.92 26.51 -0.71
CA THR A 754 -15.50 25.15 -1.11
C THR A 754 -14.84 25.14 -2.49
N GLY A 755 -15.35 25.92 -3.44
CA GLY A 755 -14.75 26.07 -4.77
C GLY A 755 -13.38 26.75 -4.73
N ALA A 756 -13.20 27.78 -3.90
CA ALA A 756 -11.90 28.43 -3.69
C ALA A 756 -10.89 27.48 -3.02
N CYS A 757 -11.32 26.71 -2.02
CA CYS A 757 -10.50 25.66 -1.40
C CYS A 757 -10.07 24.60 -2.42
N ALA A 758 -11.01 24.08 -3.21
CA ALA A 758 -10.75 23.08 -4.24
C ALA A 758 -9.79 23.61 -5.32
N ALA A 759 -9.94 24.87 -5.75
CA ALA A 759 -9.05 25.53 -6.71
C ALA A 759 -7.63 25.72 -6.15
N ALA A 760 -7.50 26.02 -4.86
CA ALA A 760 -6.21 26.20 -4.20
C ALA A 760 -5.57 24.88 -3.73
N GLY A 761 -6.33 23.77 -3.69
CA GLY A 761 -5.83 22.44 -3.32
C GLY A 761 -5.94 22.13 -1.86
N GLY A 762 -6.84 22.82 -1.17
CA GLY A 762 -7.36 22.40 0.12
C GLY A 762 -8.27 21.19 -0.05
N ASN A 763 -8.06 20.18 0.79
CA ASN A 763 -8.99 19.10 0.98
C ASN A 763 -9.74 19.37 2.29
N ILE A 764 -11.04 19.67 2.20
CA ILE A 764 -11.86 20.05 3.35
C ILE A 764 -12.22 18.78 4.12
N VAL A 765 -11.96 18.79 5.44
CA VAL A 765 -12.28 17.67 6.34
C VAL A 765 -13.43 17.98 7.29
N ASP A 766 -13.71 19.27 7.53
CA ASP A 766 -14.81 19.74 8.38
C ASP A 766 -15.22 21.16 8.00
N ALA A 767 -16.49 21.49 8.19
CA ALA A 767 -17.02 22.83 7.95
C ALA A 767 -18.07 23.17 9.02
N GLN A 768 -17.74 24.13 9.88
CA GLN A 768 -18.67 24.68 10.86
C GLN A 768 -19.23 25.99 10.32
N ILE A 769 -20.55 26.02 10.13
CA ILE A 769 -21.24 27.14 9.49
C ILE A 769 -22.08 27.87 10.53
N PHE A 770 -21.81 29.16 10.71
CA PHE A 770 -22.55 29.98 11.68
C PHE A 770 -22.91 31.34 11.09
N THR A 771 -24.20 31.63 11.01
CA THR A 771 -24.70 32.97 10.74
C THR A 771 -25.01 33.68 12.05
N THR A 772 -24.49 34.89 12.25
CA THR A 772 -24.79 35.74 13.39
C THR A 772 -26.17 36.40 13.23
N THR A 773 -26.74 36.92 14.32
CA THR A 773 -28.07 37.57 14.31
C THR A 773 -28.14 38.82 13.44
N ASP A 774 -26.99 39.43 13.16
CA ASP A 774 -26.84 40.61 12.31
C ASP A 774 -26.47 40.29 10.85
N GLY A 775 -26.54 39.01 10.44
CA GLY A 775 -26.42 38.59 9.05
C GLY A 775 -25.00 38.48 8.52
N LEU A 776 -24.01 38.39 9.41
CA LEU A 776 -22.64 38.01 9.07
C LEU A 776 -22.48 36.50 9.23
N VAL A 777 -21.57 35.94 8.47
CA VAL A 777 -21.17 34.54 8.56
C VAL A 777 -19.80 34.49 9.23
N LEU A 778 -19.68 33.58 10.19
CA LEU A 778 -18.44 33.25 10.89
C LEU A 778 -18.20 31.75 10.75
N ASP A 779 -17.71 31.36 9.58
CA ASP A 779 -17.49 29.96 9.24
C ASP A 779 -16.07 29.52 9.57
N THR A 780 -15.91 28.29 10.05
CA THR A 780 -14.59 27.67 10.22
C THR A 780 -14.49 26.45 9.32
N ILE A 781 -13.59 26.51 8.33
CA ILE A 781 -13.30 25.43 7.41
C ILE A 781 -11.98 24.78 7.80
N SER A 782 -12.00 23.50 8.12
CA SER A 782 -10.78 22.74 8.39
C SER A 782 -10.33 22.05 7.11
N VAL A 783 -9.09 22.32 6.70
CA VAL A 783 -8.45 21.63 5.57
C VAL A 783 -7.34 20.69 6.07
N SER A 784 -7.18 19.53 5.43
CA SER A 784 -6.09 18.62 5.78
C SER A 784 -4.74 19.26 5.46
N ARG A 785 -3.77 19.04 6.35
CA ARG A 785 -2.39 19.49 6.13
C ARG A 785 -1.78 18.77 4.94
N ALA A 786 -1.00 19.51 4.15
CA ALA A 786 -0.19 18.95 3.07
C ALA A 786 1.30 18.84 3.49
N PHE A 787 1.71 19.57 4.52
CA PHE A 787 3.08 19.62 5.01
C PHE A 787 3.19 19.37 6.52
N ASP A 788 4.27 18.70 6.91
CA ASP A 788 4.55 18.37 8.32
C ASP A 788 4.98 19.61 9.13
N ARG A 789 5.63 20.59 8.49
CA ARG A 789 6.13 21.82 9.13
C ARG A 789 5.09 22.94 9.05
N ASP A 790 4.87 23.64 10.16
CA ASP A 790 3.87 24.72 10.25
C ASP A 790 4.16 25.87 9.28
N ASP A 791 5.41 26.29 9.10
CA ASP A 791 5.75 27.42 8.20
C ASP A 791 5.38 27.16 6.73
N ASP A 792 5.54 25.92 6.26
CA ASP A 792 5.18 25.51 4.90
C ASP A 792 3.66 25.43 4.74
N GLU A 793 2.98 24.93 5.77
CA GLU A 793 1.53 24.79 5.80
C GLU A 793 0.82 26.15 5.92
N LEU A 794 1.31 27.07 6.75
CA LEU A 794 0.79 28.43 6.88
C LEU A 794 0.84 29.18 5.55
N ARG A 795 1.97 29.12 4.83
CA ARG A 795 2.09 29.74 3.49
C ARG A 795 1.12 29.14 2.47
N ARG A 796 0.80 27.85 2.56
CA ARG A 796 -0.25 27.23 1.74
C ARG A 796 -1.62 27.74 2.15
N ALA A 797 -1.91 27.76 3.44
CA ALA A 797 -3.20 28.13 3.97
C ALA A 797 -3.54 29.61 3.76
N GLU A 798 -2.58 30.53 3.87
CA GLU A 798 -2.74 31.94 3.51
C GLU A 798 -3.08 32.13 2.02
N ARG A 799 -2.51 31.32 1.13
CA ARG A 799 -2.89 31.34 -0.30
C ARG A 799 -4.33 30.86 -0.51
N ILE A 800 -4.77 29.86 0.24
CA ILE A 800 -6.16 29.38 0.21
C ILE A 800 -7.10 30.50 0.72
N ALA A 801 -6.76 31.09 1.87
CA ALA A 801 -7.49 32.19 2.48
C ALA A 801 -7.63 33.41 1.54
N ALA A 802 -6.54 33.82 0.91
CA ALA A 802 -6.55 34.90 -0.09
C ALA A 802 -7.42 34.55 -1.31
N ALA A 803 -7.42 33.29 -1.77
CA ALA A 803 -8.30 32.85 -2.84
C ALA A 803 -9.78 32.93 -2.44
N ILE A 804 -10.12 32.56 -1.20
CA ILE A 804 -11.47 32.69 -0.65
C ILE A 804 -11.88 34.16 -0.61
N GLU A 805 -11.06 35.05 -0.05
CA GLU A 805 -11.40 36.49 0.02
C GLU A 805 -11.64 37.10 -1.36
N ARG A 806 -10.78 36.80 -2.34
CA ARG A 806 -10.94 37.30 -3.71
C ARG A 806 -12.19 36.74 -4.39
N ALA A 807 -12.53 35.48 -4.12
CA ALA A 807 -13.74 34.86 -4.64
C ALA A 807 -15.01 35.48 -4.03
N LEU A 808 -15.01 35.75 -2.72
CA LEU A 808 -16.11 36.42 -2.02
C LEU A 808 -16.31 37.87 -2.47
N LYS A 809 -15.23 38.58 -2.81
CA LYS A 809 -15.28 39.92 -3.42
C LYS A 809 -15.74 39.92 -4.90
N GLY A 810 -15.93 38.74 -5.50
CA GLY A 810 -16.31 38.60 -6.91
C GLY A 810 -15.19 38.91 -7.90
N GLU A 811 -13.94 39.00 -7.44
CA GLU A 811 -12.77 39.29 -8.29
C GLU A 811 -12.34 38.10 -9.16
N ILE A 812 -12.84 36.88 -8.85
CA ILE A 812 -12.50 35.66 -9.57
C ILE A 812 -13.75 34.83 -9.87
N LYS A 813 -13.84 34.31 -11.10
CA LYS A 813 -14.81 33.28 -11.47
C LYS A 813 -14.32 31.90 -11.02
N ILE A 814 -14.98 31.34 -10.02
CA ILE A 814 -14.61 30.06 -9.39
C ILE A 814 -14.71 28.89 -10.37
N ALA A 815 -15.72 28.89 -11.24
CA ALA A 815 -15.91 27.86 -12.25
C ALA A 815 -14.69 27.72 -13.19
N ASP A 816 -14.05 28.84 -13.55
CA ASP A 816 -12.88 28.84 -14.42
C ASP A 816 -11.63 28.29 -13.71
N LEU A 817 -11.48 28.55 -12.41
CA LEU A 817 -10.36 28.04 -11.60
C LEU A 817 -10.46 26.54 -11.33
N VAL A 818 -11.67 26.05 -11.02
CA VAL A 818 -11.90 24.62 -10.78
C VAL A 818 -11.70 23.84 -12.09
N ALA A 819 -12.12 24.38 -13.22
CA ALA A 819 -11.92 23.78 -14.55
C ALA A 819 -10.46 23.80 -15.04
N GLN A 820 -9.67 24.82 -14.67
CA GLN A 820 -8.25 24.94 -15.05
C GLN A 820 -7.35 23.91 -14.37
N ARG A 821 -7.75 23.36 -13.22
CA ARG A 821 -7.11 22.16 -12.68
C ARG A 821 -7.57 20.96 -13.49
N ARG A 822 -6.77 20.62 -14.51
CA ARG A 822 -6.84 19.35 -15.23
C ARG A 822 -7.23 18.25 -14.25
N ALA A 823 -8.36 17.61 -14.49
CA ALA A 823 -8.66 16.34 -13.87
C ALA A 823 -7.38 15.48 -14.00
N PRO A 824 -6.89 14.86 -12.91
CA PRO A 824 -5.78 13.91 -13.03
C PRO A 824 -6.11 12.95 -14.19
N PRO A 825 -5.11 12.53 -14.99
CA PRO A 825 -5.35 11.69 -16.16
C PRO A 825 -6.28 10.57 -15.72
N ALA A 826 -7.40 10.40 -16.45
CA ALA A 826 -8.49 9.54 -16.04
C ALA A 826 -7.89 8.23 -15.53
N ARG A 827 -7.85 8.06 -14.20
CA ARG A 827 -7.57 6.78 -13.57
C ARG A 827 -8.75 5.93 -14.00
N GLY A 828 -8.59 5.27 -15.14
CA GLY A 828 -9.72 4.85 -15.96
C GLY A 828 -10.67 4.01 -15.12
N GLN A 829 -11.88 4.53 -14.86
CA GLN A 829 -13.02 3.88 -14.20
C GLN A 829 -12.58 2.72 -13.29
N THR A 830 -11.68 2.99 -12.34
CA THR A 830 -10.96 1.90 -11.65
C THR A 830 -11.88 1.18 -10.70
N PHE A 831 -12.83 1.94 -10.17
CA PHE A 831 -13.91 1.51 -9.32
C PHE A 831 -15.21 2.08 -9.90
N GLN A 832 -16.26 1.27 -9.97
CA GLN A 832 -17.61 1.74 -10.30
C GLN A 832 -18.36 1.91 -8.98
N VAL A 833 -18.47 3.15 -8.50
CA VAL A 833 -19.30 3.49 -7.35
C VAL A 833 -20.61 4.04 -7.89
N ALA A 834 -21.71 3.30 -7.71
CA ALA A 834 -23.02 3.81 -8.03
C ALA A 834 -23.36 4.97 -7.07
N PRO A 835 -23.68 6.17 -7.58
CA PRO A 835 -24.03 7.28 -6.71
C PRO A 835 -25.38 7.02 -6.05
N GLU A 836 -25.50 7.41 -4.78
CA GLU A 836 -26.68 7.23 -3.97
C GLU A 836 -26.98 8.52 -3.19
N VAL A 837 -28.26 8.86 -3.07
CA VAL A 837 -28.72 10.03 -2.32
C VAL A 837 -29.86 9.61 -1.40
N ILE A 838 -29.59 9.65 -0.10
CA ILE A 838 -30.54 9.34 0.97
C ILE A 838 -31.02 10.66 1.57
N ILE A 839 -32.32 10.77 1.80
CA ILE A 839 -32.95 11.94 2.43
C ILE A 839 -33.68 11.44 3.67
N ASP A 840 -33.28 11.94 4.84
CA ASP A 840 -33.78 11.47 6.13
C ASP A 840 -34.28 12.64 6.99
N ASN A 841 -35.48 12.50 7.55
CA ASN A 841 -36.10 13.50 8.43
C ASN A 841 -36.20 13.04 9.89
N VAL A 842 -35.72 11.85 10.21
CA VAL A 842 -35.71 11.22 11.54
C VAL A 842 -34.38 11.47 12.25
N LEU A 843 -33.26 11.47 11.51
CA LEU A 843 -31.90 11.58 12.06
C LEU A 843 -31.63 12.87 12.84
N SER A 844 -32.30 13.98 12.48
CA SER A 844 -32.23 15.24 13.22
C SER A 844 -33.62 15.65 13.66
N ALA A 845 -33.76 16.28 14.82
CA ALA A 845 -35.05 16.86 15.22
C ALA A 845 -35.41 18.13 14.42
N ARG A 846 -34.42 18.84 13.89
CA ARG A 846 -34.58 20.19 13.30
C ARG A 846 -34.30 20.27 11.80
N HIS A 847 -33.46 19.40 11.26
CA HIS A 847 -33.00 19.47 9.87
C HIS A 847 -33.44 18.26 9.05
N THR A 848 -33.52 18.42 7.74
CA THR A 848 -33.52 17.30 6.80
C THR A 848 -32.07 16.93 6.51
N VAL A 849 -31.71 15.66 6.65
CA VAL A 849 -30.35 15.16 6.41
C VAL A 849 -30.28 14.63 4.98
N LEU A 850 -29.38 15.19 4.18
CA LEU A 850 -29.04 14.71 2.84
C LEU A 850 -27.72 13.97 2.93
N GLU A 851 -27.73 12.66 2.72
CA GLU A 851 -26.53 11.84 2.65
C GLU A 851 -26.27 11.48 1.19
N VAL A 852 -25.15 11.96 0.67
CA VAL A 852 -24.76 11.83 -0.73
C VAL A 852 -23.50 10.99 -0.81
N ALA A 853 -23.59 9.85 -1.48
CA ALA A 853 -22.50 8.91 -1.65
C ALA A 853 -22.16 8.75 -3.14
N GLY A 854 -20.88 8.75 -3.50
CA GLY A 854 -20.46 8.54 -4.88
C GLY A 854 -18.95 8.54 -5.07
N LEU A 855 -18.51 8.45 -6.33
CA LEU A 855 -17.08 8.52 -6.67
C LEU A 855 -16.53 9.92 -6.36
N ASP A 856 -15.52 9.99 -5.50
CA ASP A 856 -14.84 11.24 -5.15
C ASP A 856 -14.05 11.78 -6.35
N ARG A 857 -14.07 13.10 -6.49
CA ARG A 857 -13.32 13.81 -7.53
C ARG A 857 -13.03 15.24 -7.10
N PRO A 858 -11.92 15.83 -7.57
CA PRO A 858 -11.67 17.26 -7.37
C PRO A 858 -12.90 18.09 -7.78
N GLY A 859 -13.36 18.95 -6.85
CA GLY A 859 -14.53 19.81 -7.06
C GLY A 859 -15.88 19.15 -6.80
N LEU A 860 -15.97 17.89 -6.36
CA LEU A 860 -17.25 17.24 -6.04
C LEU A 860 -18.07 18.05 -5.02
N LEU A 861 -17.44 18.42 -3.89
CA LEU A 861 -18.10 19.19 -2.83
C LEU A 861 -18.60 20.56 -3.33
N TYR A 862 -17.87 21.19 -4.25
CA TYR A 862 -18.29 22.43 -4.89
C TYR A 862 -19.56 22.23 -5.73
N ASP A 863 -19.61 21.15 -6.53
CA ASP A 863 -20.76 20.85 -7.36
C ASP A 863 -22.00 20.49 -6.52
N LEU A 864 -21.81 19.70 -5.45
CA LEU A 864 -22.88 19.35 -4.51
C LEU A 864 -23.45 20.58 -3.80
N THR A 865 -22.60 21.40 -3.18
CA THR A 865 -23.03 22.63 -2.49
C THR A 865 -23.66 23.63 -3.48
N THR A 866 -23.19 23.69 -4.73
CA THR A 866 -23.82 24.49 -5.79
C THR A 866 -25.21 23.95 -6.16
N ALA A 867 -25.38 22.63 -6.28
CA ALA A 867 -26.67 22.01 -6.57
C ALA A 867 -27.67 22.26 -5.42
N ILE A 868 -27.25 22.09 -4.17
CA ILE A 868 -28.07 22.39 -2.98
C ILE A 868 -28.48 23.86 -2.96
N GLY A 869 -27.54 24.78 -3.22
CA GLY A 869 -27.83 26.21 -3.29
C GLY A 869 -28.84 26.59 -4.39
N LYS A 870 -28.76 25.96 -5.58
CA LYS A 870 -29.72 26.17 -6.68
C LYS A 870 -31.15 25.71 -6.33
N LEU A 871 -31.29 24.80 -5.37
CA LEU A 871 -32.58 24.30 -4.87
C LEU A 871 -33.18 25.19 -3.76
N ASN A 872 -32.54 26.33 -3.45
CA ASN A 872 -32.92 27.24 -2.38
C ASN A 872 -33.01 26.53 -1.02
N LEU A 873 -32.00 25.71 -0.73
CA LEU A 873 -31.83 25.06 0.57
C LEU A 873 -30.71 25.75 1.34
N ASN A 874 -30.91 25.91 2.64
CA ASN A 874 -29.88 26.41 3.54
C ASN A 874 -29.11 25.23 4.14
N ILE A 875 -27.78 25.31 4.20
CA ILE A 875 -26.92 24.28 4.80
C ILE A 875 -26.53 24.76 6.20
N ALA A 876 -27.03 24.09 7.24
CA ALA A 876 -26.70 24.40 8.64
C ALA A 876 -25.38 23.75 9.09
N SER A 877 -25.07 22.57 8.57
CA SER A 877 -23.80 21.88 8.77
C SER A 877 -23.53 20.90 7.64
N ALA A 878 -22.24 20.62 7.38
CA ALA A 878 -21.80 19.65 6.40
C ALA A 878 -20.65 18.81 6.97
N HIS A 879 -20.74 17.49 6.83
CA HIS A 879 -19.71 16.53 7.25
C HIS A 879 -19.24 15.76 6.03
N ILE A 880 -17.95 15.90 5.72
CA ILE A 880 -17.34 15.42 4.48
C ILE A 880 -16.40 14.27 4.84
N ALA A 881 -16.74 13.08 4.40
CA ALA A 881 -15.95 11.89 4.67
C ALA A 881 -15.59 11.17 3.36
N THR A 882 -14.29 11.04 3.09
CA THR A 882 -13.80 10.26 1.95
C THR A 882 -13.26 8.92 2.44
N PHE A 883 -13.82 7.82 1.91
CA PHE A 883 -13.41 6.45 2.17
C PHE A 883 -12.81 5.85 0.88
N GLY A 884 -11.49 5.92 0.74
CA GLY A 884 -10.80 5.48 -0.48
C GLY A 884 -11.18 6.37 -1.66
N GLU A 885 -11.90 5.84 -2.65
CA GLU A 885 -12.45 6.63 -3.78
C GLU A 885 -13.92 7.01 -3.59
N LYS A 886 -14.57 6.61 -2.50
CA LYS A 886 -15.98 6.94 -2.23
C LYS A 886 -16.08 8.15 -1.32
N ALA A 887 -16.66 9.24 -1.79
CA ALA A 887 -17.10 10.34 -0.94
C ALA A 887 -18.47 10.00 -0.33
N VAL A 888 -18.64 10.30 0.95
CA VAL A 888 -19.89 10.24 1.70
C VAL A 888 -20.05 11.59 2.40
N ASP A 889 -20.80 12.49 1.75
CA ASP A 889 -21.01 13.85 2.19
C ASP A 889 -22.41 13.97 2.79
N VAL A 890 -22.49 14.46 4.03
CA VAL A 890 -23.75 14.59 4.76
C VAL A 890 -24.04 16.06 5.03
N PHE A 891 -25.18 16.54 4.53
CA PHE A 891 -25.63 17.93 4.66
C PHE A 891 -26.90 18.01 5.50
N TYR A 892 -26.88 18.82 6.55
CA TYR A 892 -28.06 19.13 7.36
C TYR A 892 -28.69 20.41 6.80
N VAL A 893 -29.87 20.27 6.20
CA VAL A 893 -30.51 21.35 5.45
C VAL A 893 -31.89 21.72 5.96
N THR A 894 -32.27 22.96 5.70
CA THR A 894 -33.65 23.47 5.80
C THR A 894 -34.06 24.14 4.49
N ASP A 895 -35.35 24.40 4.34
CA ASP A 895 -35.78 25.42 3.38
C ASP A 895 -35.46 26.84 3.87
N LEU A 896 -35.80 27.84 3.05
CA LEU A 896 -35.60 29.27 3.37
C LEU A 896 -36.44 29.75 4.57
N THR A 897 -37.41 28.97 5.05
CA THR A 897 -38.21 29.27 6.24
C THR A 897 -37.67 28.58 7.50
N ASN A 898 -36.48 27.97 7.41
CA ASN A 898 -35.86 27.16 8.46
C ASN A 898 -36.68 25.90 8.84
N ALA A 899 -37.51 25.40 7.95
CA ALA A 899 -38.29 24.18 8.15
C ALA A 899 -37.66 22.97 7.43
N LYS A 900 -38.00 21.76 7.93
CA LYS A 900 -37.63 20.50 7.26
C LYS A 900 -38.35 20.34 5.94
N ILE A 901 -37.69 19.69 4.99
CA ILE A 901 -38.26 19.32 3.69
C ILE A 901 -39.04 18.01 3.83
N VAL A 902 -40.34 18.13 4.10
CA VAL A 902 -41.25 16.98 4.27
C VAL A 902 -42.00 16.59 2.99
N SER A 903 -42.10 17.50 2.01
CA SER A 903 -42.80 17.24 0.75
C SER A 903 -42.04 16.23 -0.11
N THR A 904 -42.67 15.08 -0.41
CA THR A 904 -42.10 14.02 -1.25
C THR A 904 -41.71 14.51 -2.64
N ALA A 905 -42.52 15.38 -3.25
CA ALA A 905 -42.21 15.96 -4.57
C ALA A 905 -40.91 16.79 -4.52
N ARG A 906 -40.72 17.59 -3.46
CA ARG A 906 -39.51 18.39 -3.28
C ARG A 906 -38.29 17.51 -3.00
N GLN A 907 -38.44 16.44 -2.22
CA GLN A 907 -37.39 15.46 -1.97
C GLN A 907 -36.95 14.74 -3.25
N LEU A 908 -37.87 14.36 -4.14
CA LEU A 908 -37.54 13.75 -5.43
C LEU A 908 -36.73 14.71 -6.32
N THR A 909 -37.10 15.99 -6.36
CA THR A 909 -36.34 17.03 -7.10
C THR A 909 -34.92 17.19 -6.55
N ILE A 910 -34.78 17.22 -5.21
CA ILE A 910 -33.46 17.30 -4.55
C ILE A 910 -32.62 16.07 -4.92
N ARG A 911 -33.19 14.87 -4.77
CA ARG A 911 -32.52 13.61 -5.09
C ARG A 911 -32.01 13.60 -6.54
N LYS A 912 -32.86 13.97 -7.50
CA LYS A 912 -32.48 14.02 -8.91
C LYS A 912 -31.31 14.98 -9.15
N ALA A 913 -31.44 16.21 -8.67
CA ALA A 913 -30.41 17.24 -8.87
C ALA A 913 -29.04 16.88 -8.27
N LEU A 914 -29.02 16.15 -7.14
CA LEU A 914 -27.77 15.67 -6.53
C LEU A 914 -27.18 14.46 -7.26
N LEU A 915 -28.01 13.54 -7.76
CA LEU A 915 -27.54 12.44 -8.60
C LEU A 915 -26.95 12.94 -9.93
N ASP A 916 -27.55 13.98 -10.51
CA ASP A 916 -27.08 14.60 -11.77
C ASP A 916 -25.64 15.18 -11.64
N VAL A 917 -25.15 15.48 -10.43
CA VAL A 917 -23.76 15.91 -10.18
C VAL A 917 -22.73 14.84 -10.54
N PHE A 918 -23.12 13.57 -10.44
CA PHE A 918 -22.29 12.40 -10.78
C PHE A 918 -22.45 11.97 -12.26
N GLY A 919 -23.34 12.63 -13.03
CA GLY A 919 -23.51 12.37 -14.45
C GLY A 919 -22.29 12.80 -15.29
N PRO A 920 -22.05 12.16 -16.46
CA PRO A 920 -20.91 12.48 -17.32
C PRO A 920 -20.95 13.94 -17.81
N ASP A 921 -19.80 14.63 -17.72
CA ASP A 921 -19.66 16.06 -18.07
C ASP A 921 -20.00 16.42 -19.54
N ALA A 922 -20.26 15.43 -20.39
CA ALA A 922 -20.63 15.62 -21.80
C ALA A 922 -21.96 16.38 -22.02
N GLU A 923 -22.83 16.48 -21.00
CA GLU A 923 -24.08 17.26 -21.07
C GLU A 923 -23.99 18.65 -20.43
N LYS A 924 -22.86 19.02 -19.80
CA LYS A 924 -22.72 20.30 -19.08
C LYS A 924 -22.30 21.48 -19.98
N THR A 925 -22.13 21.29 -21.29
CA THR A 925 -21.91 22.39 -22.24
C THR A 925 -23.22 23.14 -22.48
N HIS A 926 -23.24 24.42 -22.09
CA HIS A 926 -24.29 25.40 -22.36
C HIS A 926 -25.02 25.17 -23.68
N ALA A 927 -26.31 24.84 -23.62
CA ALA A 927 -27.21 25.03 -24.75
C ALA A 927 -27.13 26.52 -25.17
N PRO A 928 -26.72 26.86 -26.40
CA PRO A 928 -26.68 28.24 -26.84
C PRO A 928 -28.10 28.80 -26.82
N LYS A 929 -28.30 29.93 -26.13
CA LYS A 929 -29.54 30.71 -26.18
C LYS A 929 -29.86 30.98 -27.65
N ALA A 930 -30.96 30.40 -28.13
CA ALA A 930 -31.52 30.75 -29.43
C ALA A 930 -31.81 32.25 -29.44
N LYS A 931 -31.11 33.00 -30.30
CA LYS A 931 -31.48 34.38 -30.63
C LYS A 931 -32.84 34.31 -31.32
N VAL A 932 -33.88 34.77 -30.62
CA VAL A 932 -35.15 35.12 -31.24
C VAL A 932 -34.89 36.33 -32.12
N ALA A 933 -35.04 36.17 -33.43
CA ALA A 933 -35.01 37.27 -34.37
C ALA A 933 -36.23 38.16 -34.13
N ALA A 934 -35.99 39.44 -33.83
CA ALA A 934 -37.03 40.45 -33.82
C ALA A 934 -37.63 40.58 -35.23
N ARG A 935 -38.95 40.48 -35.35
CA ARG A 935 -39.71 40.88 -36.53
C ARG A 935 -40.57 42.09 -36.14
N ALA A 936 -40.37 43.17 -36.90
CA ALA A 936 -41.09 44.44 -36.97
C ALA A 936 -41.12 45.29 -35.70
#